data_AF-A0A2V8RX56-F1
#
_entry.id   AF-A0A2V8RX56-F1
#
_cell.length_a   1.000
_cell.length_b   1.000
_cell.length_c   1.000
_cell.angle_alpha   90.00
_cell.angle_beta   90.00
_cell.angle_gamma   90.00
#
_symmetry.space_group_name_H-M   'P 1'
#
loop_
_entity.id
_entity.type
_entity.pdbx_description
1 polymer ?
#
loop_
_entity_poly.entity_id
_entity_poly.type
_entity_poly.pdbx_seq_one_letter_code
_entity_poly.pdbx_strand_id
1 'polypeptide(L)'
;MNSYRPLRRSSLRVRPFVVACVCLAALAIGLLISQPNTGAQNTRLILISEADSTRAIALESVTRMKEPFTATAKHFLAADQRTRIQLFVLNLEPSADLSALQAMAEDGNHKTYTLPIEHVDAVPNQQWANSVTVRLPDGIGDVGDVLVQLSYRGVPSNRVRVGIGHVGGGLADDQGAIPTPAPAVTAPTPNTNPITAGNLTSSDVQTIIAQAVSAASALNRAVTVAVTDREGNILGTFQMTGATPRTRFDGNVVFKQTADPVTGLPPQGLEGADFPAALNPARLAAITKAGTAAFFSTFGDAFTPRTASFIIQEHFPPNVSNQPGGPLFGVQFSQLVCSDIKKPGLPFGLSGDSGAVPIYKNGVPSGGVGIEGDGLYTVDRDPTDFDKPVEELIAVAAGRGYEPPALIRGDNIIVGGIRLTYTNVTDADAPRPTTMSFASLPGTVLDPIRSAQPSAFVPTTLGGSPGTIDTRFFPFRASTSGSANALTADDVTRIITQAAHQADITRAAIRQPLGSAARVNITVVDSEGTVLGIFRTFDAPVFGFDVSAQKARTALFYSRSNAGATLRAAGFGNYVDAAAADGLGLNGSVAFTDRAGGFLSRPFFPDGIDGTANGPFSHPINQWSVFNDGLQIDLVRTNLVAALLGSNVPCSSITYIPNGIQIFPGSVPLYKNGELVGGIGISGDGVDQDDIIASAGAEGFLPPAPMRSDQVFVRGIRLPFTKFPRSPDL
;
A
#
# COMPACT_ATOMS: atom_id res chain seq x y z
N MET A 1 20.06 21.39 -102.27
CA MET A 1 18.91 22.27 -102.58
C MET A 1 18.16 22.54 -101.29
N ASN A 2 18.26 23.77 -100.79
CA ASN A 2 17.51 24.31 -99.66
C ASN A 2 16.04 24.48 -100.04
N SER A 3 15.11 24.13 -99.15
CA SER A 3 13.85 24.88 -99.00
C SER A 3 13.09 24.47 -97.74
N TYR A 4 13.25 25.31 -96.71
CA TYR A 4 12.36 25.50 -95.57
C TYR A 4 10.90 25.69 -96.01
N ARG A 5 9.94 25.10 -95.28
CA ARG A 5 8.51 25.48 -95.33
C ARG A 5 7.93 25.64 -93.91
N PRO A 6 6.91 26.50 -93.72
CA PRO A 6 6.72 27.26 -92.50
C PRO A 6 5.65 26.69 -91.56
N LEU A 7 5.81 26.93 -90.26
CA LEU A 7 4.80 26.74 -89.21
C LEU A 7 3.71 27.82 -89.32
N ARG A 8 2.48 27.41 -89.62
CA ARG A 8 1.27 28.25 -89.52
C ARG A 8 0.47 27.88 -88.28
N ARG A 9 0.20 28.89 -87.46
CA ARG A 9 -0.71 28.89 -86.30
C ARG A 9 -2.10 28.37 -86.69
N SER A 10 -2.64 27.43 -85.92
CA SER A 10 -4.08 27.18 -85.85
C SER A 10 -4.57 27.57 -84.45
N SER A 11 -5.54 28.49 -84.43
CA SER A 11 -6.26 28.95 -83.26
C SER A 11 -7.25 27.88 -82.81
N LEU A 12 -6.98 27.17 -81.73
CA LEU A 12 -7.97 26.34 -81.05
C LEU A 12 -8.88 27.25 -80.20
N ARG A 13 -10.08 27.51 -80.72
CA ARG A 13 -11.23 27.96 -79.93
C ARG A 13 -11.60 26.84 -78.96
N VAL A 14 -11.11 26.91 -77.72
CA VAL A 14 -11.61 26.07 -76.63
C VAL A 14 -12.99 26.60 -76.23
N ARG A 15 -13.99 25.72 -76.37
CA ARG A 15 -15.38 25.98 -76.00
C ARG A 15 -15.46 26.34 -74.50
N PRO A 16 -16.26 27.35 -74.10
CA PRO A 16 -16.39 27.81 -72.72
C PRO A 16 -16.90 26.73 -71.73
N PHE A 17 -17.39 25.61 -72.24
CA PHE A 17 -17.85 24.47 -71.44
C PHE A 17 -16.71 23.65 -70.80
N VAL A 18 -15.52 23.58 -71.41
CA VAL A 18 -14.41 22.76 -70.89
C VAL A 18 -13.68 23.47 -69.75
N VAL A 19 -13.59 24.80 -69.80
CA VAL A 19 -13.03 25.63 -68.71
C VAL A 19 -13.99 25.62 -67.49
N ALA A 20 -15.30 25.64 -67.72
CA ALA A 20 -16.29 25.56 -66.64
C ALA A 20 -16.21 24.22 -65.87
N CYS A 21 -16.05 23.08 -66.56
CA CYS A 21 -15.93 21.78 -65.90
C CYS A 21 -14.62 21.60 -65.13
N VAL A 22 -13.50 22.15 -65.63
CA VAL A 22 -12.21 22.10 -64.91
C VAL A 22 -12.21 23.04 -63.70
N CYS A 23 -12.87 24.20 -63.78
CA CYS A 23 -13.06 25.09 -62.63
C CYS A 23 -14.01 24.51 -61.57
N LEU A 24 -15.08 23.81 -61.98
CA LEU A 24 -15.99 23.13 -61.04
C LEU A 24 -15.33 21.92 -60.36
N ALA A 25 -14.49 21.16 -61.07
CA ALA A 25 -13.71 20.07 -60.47
C ALA A 25 -12.60 20.59 -59.53
N ALA A 26 -11.96 21.72 -59.87
CA ALA A 26 -10.98 22.37 -58.99
C ALA A 26 -11.63 23.02 -57.76
N LEU A 27 -12.86 23.56 -57.88
CA LEU A 27 -13.63 24.04 -56.72
C LEU A 27 -14.06 22.89 -55.81
N ALA A 28 -14.49 21.76 -56.39
CA ALA A 28 -14.89 20.57 -55.61
C ALA A 28 -13.70 19.94 -54.87
N ILE A 29 -12.50 19.94 -55.45
CA ILE A 29 -11.27 19.46 -54.81
C ILE A 29 -10.74 20.48 -53.78
N GLY A 30 -10.87 21.79 -54.04
CA GLY A 30 -10.55 22.84 -53.06
C GLY A 30 -11.46 22.83 -51.81
N LEU A 31 -12.74 22.48 -51.99
CA LEU A 31 -13.70 22.25 -50.90
C LEU A 31 -13.50 20.94 -50.15
N LEU A 32 -12.73 19.98 -50.70
CA LEU A 32 -12.32 18.75 -50.02
C LEU A 32 -10.99 18.87 -49.25
N ILE A 33 -10.17 19.90 -49.53
CA ILE A 33 -8.85 20.11 -48.90
C ILE A 33 -8.87 21.23 -47.84
N SER A 34 -10.02 21.90 -47.65
CA SER A 34 -10.25 22.91 -46.61
C SER A 34 -11.28 22.43 -45.59
N GLN A 35 -11.07 21.24 -45.03
CA GLN A 35 -11.71 20.91 -43.76
C GLN A 35 -10.75 21.34 -42.64
N PRO A 36 -11.11 22.33 -41.80
CA PRO A 36 -10.44 22.45 -40.52
C PRO A 36 -10.62 21.11 -39.80
N ASN A 37 -9.54 20.58 -39.23
CA ASN A 37 -9.60 19.48 -38.28
C ASN A 37 -10.52 19.90 -37.13
N THR A 38 -11.82 19.68 -37.31
CA THR A 38 -12.80 19.77 -36.24
C THR A 38 -12.70 18.44 -35.52
N GLY A 39 -11.84 18.40 -34.49
CA GLY A 39 -12.03 17.45 -33.41
C GLY A 39 -13.46 17.65 -32.89
N ALA A 40 -14.36 16.75 -33.27
CA ALA A 40 -15.73 16.75 -32.85
C ALA A 40 -15.79 16.20 -31.42
N GLN A 41 -15.68 17.09 -30.44
CA GLN A 41 -16.06 16.79 -29.07
C GLN A 41 -17.60 16.75 -29.04
N ASN A 42 -18.16 15.56 -29.25
CA ASN A 42 -19.58 15.35 -29.55
C ASN A 42 -20.45 15.17 -28.29
N THR A 43 -19.89 15.45 -27.11
CA THR A 43 -20.48 15.15 -25.80
C THR A 43 -20.54 16.41 -24.94
N ARG A 44 -21.69 16.65 -24.31
CA ARG A 44 -21.91 17.76 -23.37
C ARG A 44 -20.89 17.68 -22.22
N LEU A 45 -20.30 18.82 -21.85
CA LEU A 45 -19.46 18.94 -20.65
C LEU A 45 -20.26 18.53 -19.41
N ILE A 46 -19.63 17.79 -18.50
CA ILE A 46 -20.24 17.45 -17.21
C ILE A 46 -19.30 17.92 -16.11
N LEU A 47 -19.74 18.89 -15.32
CA LEU A 47 -19.08 19.27 -14.07
C LEU A 47 -19.29 18.14 -13.06
N ILE A 48 -18.20 17.68 -12.45
CA ILE A 48 -18.22 16.54 -11.54
C ILE A 48 -18.69 17.01 -10.16
N SER A 49 -19.66 16.29 -9.59
CA SER A 49 -20.16 16.52 -8.24
C SER A 49 -19.80 15.39 -7.28
N GLU A 50 -20.12 15.56 -6.01
CA GLU A 50 -20.17 14.48 -5.02
C GLU A 50 -21.19 13.40 -5.44
N ALA A 51 -21.10 12.20 -4.85
CA ALA A 51 -21.95 11.06 -5.26
C ALA A 51 -23.39 11.16 -4.76
N ASP A 52 -23.61 11.87 -3.66
CA ASP A 52 -24.88 12.04 -2.95
C ASP A 52 -25.43 13.46 -3.04
N SER A 53 -24.71 14.38 -3.70
CA SER A 53 -25.12 15.78 -3.84
C SER A 53 -24.67 16.40 -5.18
N THR A 54 -25.28 17.51 -5.57
CA THR A 54 -24.88 18.32 -6.75
C THR A 54 -23.67 19.22 -6.46
N ARG A 55 -23.09 19.14 -5.27
CA ARG A 55 -21.93 19.92 -4.84
C ARG A 55 -20.70 19.51 -5.61
N ALA A 56 -20.00 20.48 -6.17
CA ALA A 56 -18.86 20.22 -7.03
C ALA A 56 -17.75 19.53 -6.26
N ILE A 57 -17.06 18.59 -6.90
CA ILE A 57 -15.68 18.33 -6.51
C ILE A 57 -14.88 19.53 -7.00
N ALA A 58 -14.47 20.38 -6.06
CA ALA A 58 -13.73 21.61 -6.34
C ALA A 58 -12.64 21.83 -5.29
N LEU A 59 -11.48 22.33 -5.72
CA LEU A 59 -10.33 22.59 -4.85
C LEU A 59 -9.77 23.97 -5.13
N GLU A 60 -9.23 24.63 -4.11
CA GLU A 60 -8.39 25.80 -4.33
C GLU A 60 -7.11 25.34 -5.03
N SER A 61 -6.74 26.03 -6.10
CA SER A 61 -5.75 25.57 -7.09
C SER A 61 -4.38 25.24 -6.52
N VAL A 62 -3.97 25.89 -5.42
CA VAL A 62 -2.62 25.73 -4.87
C VAL A 62 -2.61 25.03 -3.52
N THR A 63 -3.44 25.46 -2.57
CA THR A 63 -3.59 24.84 -1.24
C THR A 63 -4.27 23.48 -1.30
N ARG A 64 -4.99 23.18 -2.39
CA ARG A 64 -5.80 21.96 -2.55
C ARG A 64 -6.85 21.78 -1.46
N MET A 65 -7.23 22.86 -0.76
CA MET A 65 -8.31 22.82 0.21
C MET A 65 -9.67 22.83 -0.49
N LYS A 66 -10.64 22.13 0.09
CA LYS A 66 -12.04 22.23 -0.32
C LYS A 66 -12.68 23.52 0.21
N GLU A 67 -13.86 23.81 -0.30
CA GLU A 67 -14.72 24.92 0.12
C GLU A 67 -15.04 24.95 1.64
N PRO A 68 -15.48 26.09 2.20
CA PRO A 68 -15.81 27.35 1.52
C PRO A 68 -14.57 28.10 1.01
N PHE A 69 -14.66 28.64 -0.21
CA PHE A 69 -13.58 29.41 -0.82
C PHE A 69 -13.69 30.88 -0.47
N THR A 70 -12.66 31.47 0.13
CA THR A 70 -12.62 32.93 0.31
C THR A 70 -12.45 33.61 -1.04
N ALA A 71 -13.03 34.81 -1.21
CA ALA A 71 -12.88 35.60 -2.43
C ALA A 71 -11.42 35.96 -2.76
N THR A 72 -10.62 36.17 -1.73
CA THR A 72 -9.19 36.49 -1.82
C THR A 72 -8.35 35.39 -1.14
N ALA A 73 -7.20 35.09 -1.73
CA ALA A 73 -6.25 34.15 -1.18
C ALA A 73 -5.23 34.91 -0.31
N LYS A 74 -5.13 34.57 0.97
CA LYS A 74 -4.18 35.22 1.92
C LYS A 74 -2.74 34.72 1.78
N HIS A 75 -2.58 33.61 1.09
CA HIS A 75 -1.30 33.00 0.76
C HIS A 75 -1.33 32.97 -0.78
N PHE A 76 -0.60 33.81 -1.53
CA PHE A 76 -0.04 33.48 -2.88
C PHE A 76 0.57 34.67 -3.65
N LEU A 77 1.45 34.27 -4.59
CA LEU A 77 2.39 35.00 -5.45
C LEU A 77 1.76 35.75 -6.64
N ALA A 78 0.44 35.62 -6.86
CA ALA A 78 -0.24 36.32 -7.94
C ALA A 78 -0.54 37.77 -7.54
N ALA A 79 -0.21 38.72 -8.41
CA ALA A 79 -0.35 40.15 -8.12
C ALA A 79 -1.79 40.60 -7.78
N ASP A 80 -2.81 39.84 -8.20
CA ASP A 80 -4.23 40.16 -7.99
C ASP A 80 -4.83 39.62 -6.68
N GLN A 81 -4.13 38.73 -5.96
CA GLN A 81 -4.57 38.11 -4.70
C GLN A 81 -5.96 37.42 -4.76
N ARG A 82 -6.47 37.10 -5.97
CA ARG A 82 -7.77 36.43 -6.13
C ARG A 82 -7.63 34.91 -5.98
N THR A 83 -8.61 34.29 -5.35
CA THR A 83 -8.66 32.83 -5.22
C THR A 83 -8.92 32.18 -6.58
N ARG A 84 -8.21 31.09 -6.85
CA ARG A 84 -8.41 30.24 -8.03
C ARG A 84 -8.96 28.90 -7.59
N ILE A 85 -10.05 28.49 -8.22
CA ILE A 85 -10.73 27.22 -7.93
C ILE A 85 -10.55 26.31 -9.14
N GLN A 86 -10.15 25.07 -8.89
CA GLN A 86 -10.16 23.99 -9.88
C GLN A 86 -11.49 23.26 -9.82
N LEU A 87 -12.19 23.24 -10.95
CA LEU A 87 -13.41 22.47 -11.17
C LEU A 87 -13.06 21.26 -12.04
N PHE A 88 -13.56 20.07 -11.71
CA PHE A 88 -13.29 18.87 -12.50
C PHE A 88 -14.42 18.57 -13.48
N VAL A 89 -14.06 18.17 -14.70
CA VAL A 89 -14.96 18.13 -15.86
C VAL A 89 -14.75 16.86 -16.67
N LEU A 90 -15.85 16.19 -17.01
CA LEU A 90 -15.90 15.10 -18.00
C LEU A 90 -16.14 15.65 -19.40
N ASN A 91 -15.75 14.87 -20.40
CA ASN A 91 -15.96 15.16 -21.82
C ASN A 91 -15.33 16.46 -22.28
N LEU A 92 -14.28 16.94 -21.62
CA LEU A 92 -13.44 18.05 -22.07
C LEU A 92 -12.19 17.49 -22.74
N GLU A 93 -11.80 17.97 -23.91
CA GLU A 93 -10.53 17.57 -24.52
C GLU A 93 -9.38 18.41 -23.93
N PRO A 94 -8.22 17.84 -23.60
CA PRO A 94 -7.08 18.60 -23.05
C PRO A 94 -6.56 19.70 -23.98
N SER A 95 -6.78 19.54 -25.30
CA SER A 95 -6.41 20.51 -26.33
C SER A 95 -7.53 21.51 -26.67
N ALA A 96 -8.60 21.55 -25.86
CA ALA A 96 -9.72 22.45 -26.08
C ALA A 96 -9.27 23.91 -26.11
N ASP A 97 -9.79 24.65 -27.09
CA ASP A 97 -9.54 26.08 -27.23
C ASP A 97 -10.19 26.82 -26.04
N LEU A 98 -9.34 27.40 -25.18
CA LEU A 98 -9.76 28.16 -24.00
C LEU A 98 -10.70 29.32 -24.36
N SER A 99 -10.57 29.90 -25.56
CA SER A 99 -11.44 31.00 -26.00
C SER A 99 -12.89 30.56 -26.27
N ALA A 100 -13.11 29.26 -26.44
CA ALA A 100 -14.42 28.65 -26.64
C ALA A 100 -15.05 28.16 -25.33
N LEU A 101 -14.34 28.23 -24.19
CA LEU A 101 -14.90 27.94 -22.87
C LEU A 101 -15.37 29.20 -22.16
N GLN A 102 -16.47 29.09 -21.42
CA GLN A 102 -16.95 30.11 -20.50
C GLN A 102 -17.33 29.48 -19.17
N ALA A 103 -17.10 30.20 -18.06
CA ALA A 103 -17.49 29.79 -16.73
C ALA A 103 -18.31 30.90 -16.06
N MET A 104 -19.43 30.52 -15.45
CA MET A 104 -20.33 31.44 -14.75
C MET A 104 -20.74 30.87 -13.39
N ALA A 105 -20.95 31.75 -12.42
CA ALA A 105 -21.57 31.43 -11.14
C ALA A 105 -22.82 32.30 -10.92
N GLU A 106 -23.87 31.75 -10.31
CA GLU A 106 -25.08 32.47 -9.92
C GLU A 106 -25.33 32.33 -8.41
N ASP A 107 -25.49 33.46 -7.71
CA ASP A 107 -25.75 33.48 -6.26
C ASP A 107 -27.24 33.42 -5.90
N GLY A 108 -27.55 33.37 -4.60
CA GLY A 108 -28.93 33.34 -4.09
C GLY A 108 -29.79 34.58 -4.41
N ASN A 109 -29.19 35.66 -4.90
CA ASN A 109 -29.88 36.87 -5.35
C ASN A 109 -30.03 36.92 -6.88
N HIS A 110 -29.79 35.81 -7.59
CA HIS A 110 -29.75 35.72 -9.05
C HIS A 110 -28.68 36.62 -9.70
N LYS A 111 -27.66 37.02 -8.96
CA LYS A 111 -26.54 37.77 -9.53
C LYS A 111 -25.57 36.81 -10.18
N THR A 112 -25.31 37.03 -11.46
CA THR A 112 -24.37 36.22 -12.24
C THR A 112 -22.97 36.82 -12.25
N TYR A 113 -21.97 35.96 -12.10
CA TYR A 113 -20.56 36.28 -12.07
C TYR A 113 -19.84 35.52 -13.18
N THR A 114 -19.15 36.23 -14.06
CA THR A 114 -18.22 35.59 -15.00
C THR A 114 -16.96 35.18 -14.26
N LEU A 115 -16.58 33.90 -14.35
CA LEU A 115 -15.35 33.39 -13.74
C LEU A 115 -14.28 33.28 -14.84
N PRO A 116 -13.23 34.13 -14.85
CA PRO A 116 -12.17 33.99 -15.84
C PRO A 116 -11.51 32.61 -15.77
N ILE A 117 -11.44 31.92 -16.90
CA ILE A 117 -10.72 30.64 -17.01
C ILE A 117 -9.26 30.94 -17.29
N GLU A 118 -8.37 30.44 -16.45
CA GLU A 118 -6.92 30.66 -16.59
C GLU A 118 -6.20 29.44 -17.17
N HIS A 119 -6.63 28.22 -16.78
CA HIS A 119 -5.98 26.98 -17.19
C HIS A 119 -6.98 25.83 -17.39
N VAL A 120 -6.66 24.94 -18.32
CA VAL A 120 -7.27 23.62 -18.45
C VAL A 120 -6.14 22.60 -18.44
N ASP A 121 -6.21 21.66 -17.51
CA ASP A 121 -5.19 20.63 -17.32
C ASP A 121 -5.84 19.26 -17.36
N ALA A 122 -5.14 18.28 -17.94
CA ALA A 122 -5.51 16.89 -17.78
C ALA A 122 -5.34 16.50 -16.29
N VAL A 123 -6.31 15.77 -15.74
CA VAL A 123 -6.15 15.25 -14.37
C VAL A 123 -5.16 14.09 -14.40
N PRO A 124 -4.05 14.15 -13.64
CA PRO A 124 -3.04 13.10 -13.65
C PRO A 124 -3.66 11.71 -13.41
N ASN A 125 -3.32 10.76 -14.28
CA ASN A 125 -3.80 9.36 -14.24
C ASN A 125 -5.32 9.17 -14.38
N GLN A 126 -6.09 10.20 -14.72
CA GLN A 126 -7.53 10.12 -14.97
C GLN A 126 -7.82 10.63 -16.39
N GLN A 127 -7.58 9.78 -17.39
CA GLN A 127 -7.74 10.13 -18.81
C GLN A 127 -9.18 10.59 -19.19
N TRP A 128 -10.16 10.32 -18.32
CA TRP A 128 -11.55 10.70 -18.49
C TRP A 128 -11.90 12.08 -17.88
N ALA A 129 -10.97 12.72 -17.16
CA ALA A 129 -11.20 13.99 -16.46
C ALA A 129 -10.17 15.07 -16.82
N ASN A 130 -10.64 16.31 -16.84
CA ASN A 130 -9.81 17.51 -16.90
C ASN A 130 -10.20 18.45 -15.75
N SER A 131 -9.25 19.25 -15.28
CA SER A 131 -9.53 20.36 -14.37
C SER A 131 -9.55 21.68 -15.12
N VAL A 132 -10.54 22.52 -14.84
CA VAL A 132 -10.66 23.89 -15.32
C VAL A 132 -10.40 24.81 -14.13
N THR A 133 -9.30 25.56 -14.18
CA THR A 133 -8.95 26.55 -13.17
C THR A 133 -9.65 27.86 -13.48
N VAL A 134 -10.55 28.28 -12.60
CA VAL A 134 -11.28 29.55 -12.68
C VAL A 134 -10.83 30.51 -11.60
N ARG A 135 -10.71 31.79 -11.92
CA ARG A 135 -10.44 32.86 -10.95
C ARG A 135 -11.73 33.43 -10.41
N LEU A 136 -11.82 33.65 -9.10
CA LEU A 136 -12.95 34.37 -8.52
C LEU A 136 -12.92 35.87 -8.90
N PRO A 137 -13.97 36.42 -9.53
CA PRO A 137 -13.96 37.77 -10.06
C PRO A 137 -14.02 38.83 -8.98
N ASP A 138 -13.63 40.06 -9.29
CA ASP A 138 -13.74 41.18 -8.36
C ASP A 138 -15.20 41.40 -7.94
N GLY A 139 -15.41 41.68 -6.65
CA GLY A 139 -16.73 41.93 -6.09
C GLY A 139 -17.61 40.69 -5.83
N ILE A 140 -17.12 39.46 -6.09
CA ILE A 140 -17.68 38.28 -5.41
C ILE A 140 -17.11 38.28 -3.98
N GLY A 141 -18.00 38.49 -2.99
CA GLY A 141 -17.67 38.56 -1.58
C GLY A 141 -17.97 37.23 -0.89
N ASP A 142 -18.46 37.31 0.35
CA ASP A 142 -19.08 36.17 1.00
C ASP A 142 -20.55 36.07 0.57
N VAL A 143 -20.85 35.12 -0.32
CA VAL A 143 -22.18 34.98 -0.96
C VAL A 143 -22.84 33.63 -0.65
N GLY A 144 -22.16 32.74 0.08
CA GLY A 144 -22.63 31.40 0.36
C GLY A 144 -22.51 30.48 -0.85
N ASP A 145 -23.45 29.53 -0.97
CA ASP A 145 -23.51 28.64 -2.12
C ASP A 145 -23.89 29.38 -3.42
N VAL A 146 -23.15 29.11 -4.50
CA VAL A 146 -23.44 29.53 -5.87
C VAL A 146 -23.61 28.32 -6.79
N LEU A 147 -24.41 28.48 -7.84
CA LEU A 147 -24.51 27.49 -8.92
C LEU A 147 -23.52 27.83 -10.03
N VAL A 148 -22.55 26.96 -10.25
CA VAL A 148 -21.49 27.12 -11.25
C VAL A 148 -21.82 26.33 -12.50
N GLN A 149 -21.65 26.95 -13.67
CA GLN A 149 -21.83 26.34 -14.99
C GLN A 149 -20.63 26.63 -15.88
N LEU A 150 -20.15 25.60 -16.60
CA LEU A 150 -19.27 25.76 -17.74
C LEU A 150 -20.08 25.69 -19.04
N SER A 151 -19.63 26.39 -20.08
CA SER A 151 -20.09 26.15 -21.45
C SER A 151 -18.89 26.00 -22.38
N TYR A 152 -19.04 25.15 -23.40
CA TYR A 152 -18.05 25.00 -24.46
C TYR A 152 -18.74 25.12 -25.81
N ARG A 153 -18.24 26.05 -26.64
CA ARG A 153 -18.84 26.39 -27.95
C ARG A 153 -20.36 26.69 -27.84
N GLY A 154 -20.75 27.37 -26.76
CA GLY A 154 -22.15 27.76 -26.49
C GLY A 154 -23.04 26.66 -25.91
N VAL A 155 -22.53 25.45 -25.70
CA VAL A 155 -23.29 24.34 -25.08
C VAL A 155 -23.03 24.31 -23.57
N PRO A 156 -24.05 24.52 -22.71
CA PRO A 156 -23.88 24.53 -21.27
C PRO A 156 -23.74 23.12 -20.68
N SER A 157 -22.93 22.99 -19.63
CA SER A 157 -22.84 21.82 -18.75
C SER A 157 -24.03 21.72 -17.78
N ASN A 158 -24.07 20.70 -16.93
CA ASN A 158 -24.87 20.74 -15.70
C ASN A 158 -24.37 21.88 -14.79
N ARG A 159 -25.20 22.31 -13.85
CA ARG A 159 -24.78 23.23 -12.80
C ARG A 159 -24.43 22.45 -11.54
N VAL A 160 -23.34 22.85 -10.91
CA VAL A 160 -22.89 22.26 -9.63
C VAL A 160 -22.78 23.35 -8.58
N ARG A 161 -22.95 22.95 -7.32
CA ARG A 161 -22.94 23.88 -6.18
C ARG A 161 -21.53 24.08 -5.64
N VAL A 162 -21.17 25.32 -5.33
CA VAL A 162 -19.88 25.70 -4.73
C VAL A 162 -20.09 26.78 -3.66
N GLY A 163 -19.50 26.64 -2.49
CA GLY A 163 -19.55 27.61 -1.38
C GLY A 163 -18.45 28.66 -1.47
N ILE A 164 -18.84 29.93 -1.54
CA ILE A 164 -17.95 31.09 -1.58
C ILE A 164 -18.12 31.93 -0.30
N GLY A 165 -17.10 31.92 0.54
CA GLY A 165 -17.05 32.57 1.86
C GLY A 165 -17.61 31.69 3.00
N HIS A 166 -18.81 31.14 2.82
CA HIS A 166 -19.39 30.10 3.68
C HIS A 166 -20.15 29.03 2.85
N VAL A 167 -20.52 27.92 3.50
CA VAL A 167 -21.36 26.86 2.92
C VAL A 167 -22.80 27.06 3.38
N GLY A 168 -23.75 26.92 2.46
CA GLY A 168 -25.17 27.19 2.68
C GLY A 168 -25.63 28.53 2.08
N GLY A 169 -26.93 28.76 2.07
CA GLY A 169 -27.53 29.85 1.27
C GLY A 169 -27.64 29.47 -0.22
N GLY A 170 -27.70 30.46 -1.10
CA GLY A 170 -27.74 30.23 -2.54
C GLY A 170 -29.12 29.82 -3.10
N LEU A 171 -29.15 29.60 -4.41
CA LEU A 171 -30.34 29.09 -5.10
C LEU A 171 -30.57 27.61 -4.80
N ALA A 172 -31.83 27.18 -4.95
CA ALA A 172 -32.14 25.76 -5.07
C ALA A 172 -31.49 25.19 -6.34
N ASP A 173 -31.19 23.88 -6.33
CA ASP A 173 -30.71 23.20 -7.54
C ASP A 173 -31.74 23.29 -8.67
N ASP A 174 -31.25 23.16 -9.91
CA ASP A 174 -32.13 23.07 -11.07
C ASP A 174 -33.15 21.95 -10.93
N GLN A 175 -34.35 22.16 -11.45
CA GLN A 175 -35.37 21.11 -11.48
C GLN A 175 -34.83 19.90 -12.25
N GLY A 176 -34.74 18.76 -11.56
CA GLY A 176 -34.20 17.52 -12.13
C GLY A 176 -32.67 17.42 -12.11
N ALA A 177 -31.98 18.33 -11.42
CA ALA A 177 -30.57 18.16 -11.11
C ALA A 177 -30.38 16.88 -10.28
N ILE A 178 -29.39 16.09 -10.68
CA ILE A 178 -28.96 14.89 -10.00
C ILE A 178 -27.45 14.96 -9.80
N PRO A 179 -26.90 14.27 -8.80
CA PRO A 179 -25.45 14.10 -8.68
C PRO A 179 -24.84 13.57 -9.98
N THR A 180 -23.72 14.16 -10.38
CA THR A 180 -22.88 13.77 -11.51
C THR A 180 -21.50 13.38 -11.02
N PRO A 181 -21.37 12.29 -10.24
CA PRO A 181 -20.09 11.85 -9.73
C PRO A 181 -19.12 11.47 -10.84
N ALA A 182 -17.83 11.50 -10.49
CA ALA A 182 -16.81 10.87 -11.30
C ALA A 182 -17.24 9.43 -11.64
N PRO A 183 -16.97 8.92 -12.85
CA PRO A 183 -17.16 7.52 -13.16
C PRO A 183 -16.56 6.69 -12.03
N ALA A 184 -17.33 5.75 -11.49
CA ALA A 184 -16.81 4.84 -10.49
C ALA A 184 -15.53 4.23 -11.08
N VAL A 185 -14.42 4.36 -10.37
CA VAL A 185 -13.24 3.56 -10.67
C VAL A 185 -13.71 2.14 -10.46
N THR A 186 -14.06 1.46 -11.55
CA THR A 186 -14.34 0.02 -11.51
C THR A 186 -13.05 -0.58 -10.99
N ALA A 187 -13.05 -0.94 -9.70
CA ALA A 187 -12.04 -1.82 -9.16
C ALA A 187 -11.92 -2.97 -10.16
N PRO A 188 -10.69 -3.31 -10.63
CA PRO A 188 -10.51 -4.42 -11.55
C PRO A 188 -11.32 -5.58 -11.00
N THR A 189 -12.31 -6.08 -11.75
CA THR A 189 -13.10 -7.23 -11.31
C THR A 189 -12.11 -8.32 -10.99
N PRO A 190 -11.98 -8.70 -9.71
CA PRO A 190 -10.95 -9.62 -9.31
C PRO A 190 -11.13 -10.93 -10.06
N ASN A 191 -10.04 -11.59 -10.42
CA ASN A 191 -10.14 -12.99 -10.79
C ASN A 191 -10.75 -13.71 -9.57
N THR A 192 -12.00 -14.14 -9.68
CA THR A 192 -12.77 -14.78 -8.61
C THR A 192 -12.32 -16.22 -8.34
N ASN A 193 -11.29 -16.71 -9.05
CA ASN A 193 -10.69 -18.02 -8.83
C ASN A 193 -9.30 -18.09 -9.47
N PRO A 194 -8.26 -17.48 -8.88
CA PRO A 194 -6.92 -17.64 -9.41
C PRO A 194 -6.43 -19.05 -9.04
N ILE A 195 -6.51 -19.98 -10.00
CA ILE A 195 -5.93 -21.33 -9.91
C ILE A 195 -4.44 -21.25 -9.51
N THR A 196 -3.80 -20.14 -9.85
CA THR A 196 -2.39 -19.82 -9.60
C THR A 196 -2.25 -18.57 -8.73
N ALA A 197 -1.14 -18.47 -7.99
CA ALA A 197 -0.78 -17.32 -7.16
C ALA A 197 -0.35 -16.09 -8.00
N GLY A 198 -1.24 -15.57 -8.84
CA GLY A 198 -0.95 -14.57 -9.87
C GLY A 198 -1.04 -15.16 -11.28
N ASN A 199 -0.74 -14.36 -12.31
CA ASN A 199 -0.92 -14.75 -13.73
C ASN A 199 0.34 -14.53 -14.60
N LEU A 200 1.52 -14.45 -13.97
CA LEU A 200 2.81 -14.34 -14.67
C LEU A 200 3.15 -15.64 -15.39
N THR A 201 3.58 -15.52 -16.64
CA THR A 201 4.14 -16.60 -17.46
C THR A 201 5.67 -16.58 -17.37
N SER A 202 6.32 -17.65 -17.81
CA SER A 202 7.79 -17.67 -17.91
C SER A 202 8.33 -16.56 -18.81
N SER A 203 7.60 -16.20 -19.88
CA SER A 203 7.97 -15.08 -20.77
C SER A 203 7.90 -13.72 -20.08
N ASP A 204 6.91 -13.51 -19.20
CA ASP A 204 6.80 -12.27 -18.43
C ASP A 204 8.00 -12.16 -17.47
N VAL A 205 8.34 -13.26 -16.79
CA VAL A 205 9.49 -13.32 -15.87
C VAL A 205 10.81 -13.05 -16.61
N GLN A 206 11.00 -13.62 -17.80
CA GLN A 206 12.16 -13.32 -18.64
C GLN A 206 12.21 -11.84 -19.01
N THR A 207 11.07 -11.23 -19.33
CA THR A 207 10.97 -9.82 -19.70
C THR A 207 11.36 -8.92 -18.53
N ILE A 208 10.80 -9.16 -17.35
CA ILE A 208 11.08 -8.39 -16.12
C ILE A 208 12.58 -8.48 -15.78
N ILE A 209 13.16 -9.69 -15.79
CA ILE A 209 14.61 -9.87 -15.52
C ILE A 209 15.45 -9.19 -16.60
N ALA A 210 15.08 -9.30 -17.87
CA ALA A 210 15.83 -8.67 -18.96
C ALA A 210 15.78 -7.14 -18.90
N GLN A 211 14.64 -6.56 -18.53
CA GLN A 211 14.51 -5.12 -18.29
C GLN A 211 15.40 -4.66 -17.14
N ALA A 212 15.39 -5.39 -16.01
CA ALA A 212 16.25 -5.12 -14.85
C ALA A 212 17.74 -5.15 -15.23
N VAL A 213 18.20 -6.24 -15.83
CA VAL A 213 19.62 -6.42 -16.19
C VAL A 213 20.07 -5.42 -17.26
N SER A 214 19.18 -5.03 -18.17
CA SER A 214 19.47 -3.99 -19.16
C SER A 214 19.63 -2.61 -18.51
N ALA A 215 18.73 -2.24 -17.60
CA ALA A 215 18.84 -1.00 -16.84
C ALA A 215 20.09 -0.97 -15.96
N ALA A 216 20.38 -2.07 -15.26
CA ALA A 216 21.57 -2.21 -14.43
C ALA A 216 22.87 -2.06 -15.24
N SER A 217 22.92 -2.69 -16.42
CA SER A 217 24.04 -2.59 -17.36
C SER A 217 24.22 -1.16 -17.88
N ALA A 218 23.13 -0.44 -18.18
CA ALA A 218 23.17 0.97 -18.58
C ALA A 218 23.67 1.90 -17.46
N LEU A 219 23.47 1.51 -16.19
CA LEU A 219 24.00 2.21 -15.02
C LEU A 219 25.41 1.77 -14.63
N ASN A 220 26.01 0.81 -15.35
CA ASN A 220 27.28 0.17 -15.01
C ASN A 220 27.29 -0.42 -13.58
N ARG A 221 26.20 -1.12 -13.24
CA ARG A 221 25.99 -1.75 -11.93
C ARG A 221 25.62 -3.21 -12.13
N ALA A 222 26.35 -4.11 -11.47
CA ALA A 222 26.05 -5.53 -11.46
C ALA A 222 25.16 -5.83 -10.24
N VAL A 223 23.99 -6.42 -10.48
CA VAL A 223 23.00 -6.70 -9.43
C VAL A 223 22.52 -8.15 -9.47
N THR A 224 21.88 -8.56 -8.39
CA THR A 224 21.05 -9.75 -8.31
C THR A 224 19.59 -9.34 -8.41
N VAL A 225 18.84 -10.02 -9.28
CA VAL A 225 17.42 -9.76 -9.53
C VAL A 225 16.61 -10.97 -9.08
N ALA A 226 15.49 -10.74 -8.41
CA ALA A 226 14.53 -11.78 -8.08
C ALA A 226 13.12 -11.37 -8.51
N VAL A 227 12.37 -12.34 -9.05
CA VAL A 227 10.94 -12.20 -9.35
C VAL A 227 10.18 -13.26 -8.57
N THR A 228 9.15 -12.83 -7.85
CA THR A 228 8.23 -13.72 -7.12
C THR A 228 6.82 -13.60 -7.67
N ASP A 229 6.00 -14.62 -7.45
CA ASP A 229 4.55 -14.52 -7.65
C ASP A 229 3.85 -13.90 -6.43
N ARG A 230 2.51 -13.76 -6.47
CA ARG A 230 1.72 -13.10 -5.42
C ARG A 230 1.90 -13.74 -4.04
N GLU A 231 2.18 -15.04 -3.99
CA GLU A 231 2.34 -15.80 -2.74
C GLU A 231 3.81 -16.06 -2.39
N GLY A 232 4.74 -15.41 -3.09
CA GLY A 232 6.16 -15.43 -2.74
C GLY A 232 6.89 -16.64 -3.29
N ASN A 233 6.28 -17.40 -4.21
CA ASN A 233 7.01 -18.44 -4.91
C ASN A 233 8.02 -17.78 -5.84
N ILE A 234 9.28 -18.19 -5.75
CA ILE A 234 10.37 -17.67 -6.58
C ILE A 234 10.11 -18.08 -8.03
N LEU A 235 9.86 -17.14 -8.94
CA LEU A 235 9.63 -17.44 -10.36
C LEU A 235 10.90 -17.39 -11.20
N GLY A 236 11.94 -16.72 -10.70
CA GLY A 236 13.26 -16.69 -11.30
C GLY A 236 14.17 -15.76 -10.52
N THR A 237 15.45 -16.11 -10.45
CA THR A 237 16.50 -15.22 -9.95
C THR A 237 17.68 -15.23 -10.90
N PHE A 238 18.32 -14.08 -11.04
CA PHE A 238 19.43 -13.89 -11.95
C PHE A 238 20.51 -13.05 -11.27
N GLN A 239 21.74 -13.55 -11.25
CA GLN A 239 22.88 -12.82 -10.72
C GLN A 239 23.77 -12.39 -11.89
N MET A 240 23.92 -11.08 -12.06
CA MET A 240 24.79 -10.53 -13.11
C MET A 240 26.24 -10.91 -12.88
N THR A 241 27.00 -11.04 -13.97
CA THR A 241 28.46 -11.20 -13.88
C THR A 241 29.07 -10.04 -13.10
N GLY A 242 29.80 -10.34 -12.03
CA GLY A 242 30.43 -9.33 -11.17
C GLY A 242 29.56 -8.82 -10.02
N ALA A 243 28.28 -9.24 -9.91
CA ALA A 243 27.45 -8.93 -8.76
C ALA A 243 27.94 -9.67 -7.51
N THR A 244 28.04 -8.97 -6.38
CA THR A 244 28.41 -9.58 -5.09
C THR A 244 27.34 -10.59 -4.64
N PRO A 245 27.71 -11.77 -4.10
CA PRO A 245 26.76 -12.66 -3.45
C PRO A 245 26.46 -12.25 -2.00
N ARG A 246 27.14 -11.22 -1.47
CA ARG A 246 27.04 -10.77 -0.08
C ARG A 246 26.14 -9.55 0.05
N THR A 247 25.43 -9.51 1.15
CA THR A 247 24.64 -8.37 1.64
C THR A 247 24.69 -8.39 3.17
N ARG A 248 24.85 -7.21 3.78
CA ARG A 248 24.93 -7.03 5.23
C ARG A 248 23.75 -6.21 5.74
N PHE A 249 23.18 -6.59 6.87
CA PHE A 249 22.16 -5.79 7.53
C PHE A 249 22.76 -4.50 8.09
N ASP A 250 22.20 -3.36 7.70
CA ASP A 250 22.60 -2.04 8.20
C ASP A 250 21.37 -1.17 8.37
N GLY A 251 20.90 -1.01 9.61
CA GLY A 251 19.75 -0.18 9.94
C GLY A 251 20.04 1.32 9.87
N ASN A 252 21.20 1.72 9.32
CA ASN A 252 21.69 3.10 9.22
C ASN A 252 21.75 3.80 10.59
N VAL A 253 22.16 3.04 11.62
CA VAL A 253 22.32 3.53 13.00
C VAL A 253 23.80 3.73 13.38
N VAL A 254 24.04 4.61 14.35
CA VAL A 254 25.40 4.85 14.90
C VAL A 254 25.91 3.62 15.66
N PHE A 255 25.00 2.88 16.30
CA PHE A 255 25.30 1.66 17.00
C PHE A 255 25.68 0.55 16.02
N LYS A 256 26.96 0.18 15.98
CA LYS A 256 27.43 -0.92 15.14
C LYS A 256 27.94 -2.05 16.01
N GLN A 257 27.45 -3.26 15.73
CA GLN A 257 27.93 -4.49 16.34
C GLN A 257 28.84 -5.25 15.38
N THR A 258 29.86 -5.92 15.92
CA THR A 258 30.71 -6.83 15.15
C THR A 258 30.04 -8.20 15.13
N ALA A 259 29.79 -8.71 13.92
CA ALA A 259 29.28 -10.06 13.74
C ALA A 259 30.33 -11.12 14.11
N ASP A 260 29.87 -12.23 14.68
CA ASP A 260 30.69 -13.42 14.88
C ASP A 260 31.15 -13.97 13.51
N PRO A 261 32.45 -14.24 13.32
CA PRO A 261 33.01 -14.57 12.01
C PRO A 261 32.58 -15.95 11.48
N VAL A 262 31.98 -16.80 12.31
CA VAL A 262 31.54 -18.16 11.93
C VAL A 262 30.06 -18.15 11.55
N THR A 263 29.23 -17.58 12.42
CA THR A 263 27.77 -17.55 12.26
C THR A 263 27.27 -16.37 11.44
N GLY A 264 28.04 -15.28 11.38
CA GLY A 264 27.63 -14.02 10.77
C GLY A 264 26.67 -13.19 11.63
N LEU A 265 26.36 -13.61 12.86
CA LEU A 265 25.42 -12.94 13.74
C LEU A 265 26.10 -11.96 14.71
N PRO A 266 25.52 -10.77 14.95
CA PRO A 266 25.93 -9.89 16.04
C PRO A 266 25.48 -10.45 17.42
N PRO A 267 25.99 -9.89 18.54
CA PRO A 267 25.55 -10.28 19.89
C PRO A 267 24.05 -10.09 20.15
N GLN A 268 23.44 -9.06 19.57
CA GLN A 268 22.02 -8.71 19.71
C GLN A 268 21.40 -8.39 18.35
N GLY A 269 20.15 -8.82 18.13
CA GLY A 269 19.42 -8.57 16.88
C GLY A 269 20.12 -9.10 15.63
N LEU A 270 19.86 -8.42 14.50
CA LEU A 270 20.51 -8.63 13.20
C LEU A 270 21.29 -7.40 12.73
N GLU A 271 21.34 -6.31 13.50
CA GLU A 271 22.08 -5.10 13.14
C GLU A 271 23.57 -5.40 12.92
N GLY A 272 24.05 -5.21 11.70
CA GLY A 272 25.41 -5.55 11.31
C GLY A 272 25.65 -7.02 10.95
N ALA A 273 24.62 -7.87 10.89
CA ALA A 273 24.74 -9.27 10.48
C ALA A 273 25.29 -9.40 9.05
N ASP A 274 26.32 -10.23 8.88
CA ASP A 274 27.00 -10.51 7.61
C ASP A 274 27.07 -12.02 7.40
N PHE A 275 26.08 -12.55 6.69
CA PHE A 275 25.95 -13.98 6.50
C PHE A 275 27.00 -14.53 5.51
N PRO A 276 27.43 -15.80 5.66
CA PRO A 276 28.40 -16.41 4.75
C PRO A 276 27.96 -16.33 3.28
N ALA A 277 28.89 -15.99 2.38
CA ALA A 277 28.63 -15.88 0.94
C ALA A 277 28.07 -17.18 0.31
N ALA A 278 28.30 -18.33 0.93
CA ALA A 278 27.75 -19.62 0.51
C ALA A 278 26.21 -19.66 0.56
N LEU A 279 25.57 -18.86 1.41
CA LEU A 279 24.11 -18.71 1.46
C LEU A 279 23.57 -17.81 0.34
N ASN A 280 24.45 -17.13 -0.39
CA ASN A 280 24.13 -16.03 -1.31
C ASN A 280 23.14 -15.02 -0.69
N PRO A 281 23.52 -14.31 0.39
CA PRO A 281 22.64 -13.32 1.03
C PRO A 281 22.07 -12.27 0.07
N ALA A 282 22.79 -11.92 -1.00
CA ALA A 282 22.27 -10.97 -1.98
C ALA A 282 21.05 -11.51 -2.74
N ARG A 283 21.05 -12.81 -3.11
CA ARG A 283 19.87 -13.49 -3.66
C ARG A 283 18.73 -13.51 -2.64
N LEU A 284 19.01 -13.78 -1.37
CA LEU A 284 18.01 -13.84 -0.31
C LEU A 284 17.37 -12.46 -0.06
N ALA A 285 18.17 -11.38 -0.08
CA ALA A 285 17.70 -10.01 0.01
C ALA A 285 16.81 -9.64 -1.18
N ALA A 286 17.24 -9.92 -2.41
CA ALA A 286 16.44 -9.66 -3.61
C ALA A 286 15.07 -10.39 -3.57
N ILE A 287 15.04 -11.66 -3.14
CA ILE A 287 13.79 -12.43 -2.95
C ILE A 287 12.91 -11.78 -1.88
N THR A 288 13.51 -11.36 -0.77
CA THR A 288 12.79 -10.73 0.35
C THR A 288 12.17 -9.39 -0.07
N LYS A 289 12.93 -8.55 -0.79
CA LYS A 289 12.47 -7.30 -1.40
C LYS A 289 11.30 -7.54 -2.36
N ALA A 290 11.44 -8.48 -3.30
CA ALA A 290 10.41 -8.85 -4.27
C ALA A 290 9.12 -9.36 -3.59
N GLY A 291 9.27 -10.29 -2.65
CA GLY A 291 8.17 -10.86 -1.89
C GLY A 291 7.45 -9.84 -1.02
N THR A 292 8.16 -8.89 -0.44
CA THR A 292 7.57 -7.79 0.34
C THR A 292 6.63 -6.96 -0.53
N ALA A 293 7.09 -6.52 -1.71
CA ALA A 293 6.23 -5.77 -2.64
C ALA A 293 4.98 -6.57 -3.06
N ALA A 294 5.14 -7.88 -3.28
CA ALA A 294 4.03 -8.78 -3.60
C ALA A 294 3.03 -8.93 -2.42
N PHE A 295 3.53 -9.07 -1.19
CA PHE A 295 2.73 -9.39 -0.01
C PHE A 295 1.89 -8.21 0.50
N PHE A 296 2.37 -6.99 0.27
CA PHE A 296 1.68 -5.74 0.57
C PHE A 296 0.89 -5.17 -0.63
N SER A 297 0.57 -6.00 -1.62
CA SER A 297 -0.17 -5.58 -2.82
C SER A 297 -1.50 -6.32 -2.97
N THR A 298 -2.55 -5.57 -3.26
CA THR A 298 -3.94 -6.04 -3.37
C THR A 298 -4.63 -5.36 -4.56
N PHE A 299 -5.95 -5.51 -4.71
CA PHE A 299 -6.71 -4.69 -5.66
C PHE A 299 -7.00 -3.27 -5.15
N GLY A 300 -6.84 -3.03 -3.84
CA GLY A 300 -7.15 -1.75 -3.20
C GLY A 300 -5.92 -0.95 -2.74
N ASP A 301 -4.75 -1.57 -2.71
CA ASP A 301 -3.50 -0.96 -2.27
C ASP A 301 -2.29 -1.62 -2.94
N ALA A 302 -1.23 -0.85 -3.16
CA ALA A 302 0.04 -1.31 -3.70
C ALA A 302 1.19 -0.58 -2.99
N PHE A 303 1.96 -1.33 -2.22
CA PHE A 303 3.10 -0.81 -1.47
C PHE A 303 4.42 -1.43 -1.91
N THR A 304 5.51 -0.73 -1.59
CA THR A 304 6.89 -1.19 -1.81
C THR A 304 7.60 -1.37 -0.47
N PRO A 305 8.82 -1.94 -0.45
CA PRO A 305 9.67 -1.88 0.74
C PRO A 305 9.94 -0.47 1.26
N ARG A 306 9.91 0.58 0.42
CA ARG A 306 10.03 1.98 0.89
C ARG A 306 8.80 2.41 1.68
N THR A 307 7.61 1.97 1.28
CA THR A 307 6.40 2.16 2.10
C THR A 307 6.57 1.47 3.45
N ALA A 308 7.05 0.21 3.46
CA ALA A 308 7.33 -0.53 4.67
C ALA A 308 8.36 0.21 5.54
N SER A 309 9.48 0.68 4.97
CA SER A 309 10.50 1.51 5.64
C SER A 309 9.88 2.64 6.45
N PHE A 310 8.92 3.34 5.85
CA PHE A 310 8.28 4.52 6.43
C PHE A 310 7.40 4.19 7.65
N ILE A 311 6.85 2.97 7.73
CA ILE A 311 5.84 2.57 8.73
C ILE A 311 6.33 1.55 9.76
N ILE A 312 7.62 1.22 9.77
CA ILE A 312 8.23 0.28 10.74
C ILE A 312 9.16 0.95 11.76
N GLN A 313 9.38 2.26 11.63
CA GLN A 313 10.38 3.00 12.40
C GLN A 313 9.88 3.43 13.79
N GLU A 314 10.82 3.90 14.60
CA GLU A 314 10.60 4.44 15.95
C GLU A 314 9.64 5.63 15.96
N HIS A 315 9.56 6.38 14.87
CA HIS A 315 8.65 7.52 14.68
C HIS A 315 7.87 7.40 13.37
N PHE A 316 6.65 7.95 13.37
CA PHE A 316 5.79 8.07 12.21
C PHE A 316 5.16 9.47 12.14
N PRO A 317 5.58 10.31 11.17
CA PRO A 317 6.58 10.00 10.14
C PRO A 317 8.01 9.95 10.74
N PRO A 318 8.95 9.24 10.09
CA PRO A 318 10.36 9.24 10.47
C PRO A 318 10.95 10.66 10.55
N ASN A 319 11.99 10.85 11.36
CA ASN A 319 12.68 12.13 11.62
C ASN A 319 11.82 13.26 12.23
N VAL A 320 10.59 12.96 12.67
CA VAL A 320 9.77 13.94 13.40
C VAL A 320 9.70 13.55 14.88
N SER A 321 10.39 14.34 15.71
CA SER A 321 10.45 14.13 17.16
C SER A 321 9.08 14.14 17.83
N ASN A 322 8.97 13.39 18.93
CA ASN A 322 7.75 13.25 19.73
C ASN A 322 6.54 12.78 18.91
N GLN A 323 6.77 11.85 17.97
CA GLN A 323 5.71 11.14 17.26
C GLN A 323 5.67 9.67 17.69
N PRO A 324 4.48 9.05 17.75
CA PRO A 324 4.38 7.61 17.93
C PRO A 324 5.12 6.84 16.84
N GLY A 325 5.35 5.55 17.07
CA GLY A 325 5.97 4.69 16.06
C GLY A 325 5.13 4.44 14.83
N GLY A 326 5.82 3.87 13.83
CA GLY A 326 5.19 3.29 12.66
C GLY A 326 4.06 2.31 13.00
N PRO A 327 2.93 2.32 12.28
CA PRO A 327 1.80 1.45 12.57
C PRO A 327 2.13 -0.04 12.42
N LEU A 328 3.15 -0.42 11.65
CA LEU A 328 3.60 -1.81 11.47
C LEU A 328 4.98 -2.04 12.09
N PHE A 329 5.33 -1.30 13.13
CA PHE A 329 6.56 -1.50 13.89
C PHE A 329 6.81 -2.99 14.23
N GLY A 330 7.94 -3.55 13.79
CA GLY A 330 8.32 -4.95 14.05
C GLY A 330 7.80 -5.97 13.02
N VAL A 331 7.02 -5.55 12.01
CA VAL A 331 6.47 -6.46 10.98
C VAL A 331 7.54 -7.21 10.18
N GLN A 332 8.78 -6.72 10.16
CA GLN A 332 9.92 -7.35 9.51
C GLN A 332 10.12 -8.80 9.96
N PHE A 333 9.80 -9.11 11.22
CA PHE A 333 9.98 -10.44 11.81
C PHE A 333 8.74 -11.33 11.69
N SER A 334 7.98 -11.11 10.63
CA SER A 334 6.89 -11.97 10.16
C SER A 334 7.22 -12.54 8.80
N GLN A 335 6.45 -13.54 8.36
CA GLN A 335 6.61 -14.20 7.07
C GLN A 335 7.95 -14.92 6.92
N LEU A 336 8.66 -15.18 8.02
CA LEU A 336 9.99 -15.79 8.01
C LEU A 336 9.93 -17.22 7.44
N VAL A 337 11.03 -17.68 6.84
CA VAL A 337 11.13 -19.03 6.25
C VAL A 337 10.88 -20.17 7.25
N CYS A 338 11.14 -19.91 8.53
CA CYS A 338 10.92 -20.84 9.64
C CYS A 338 9.46 -20.86 10.14
N SER A 339 8.59 -20.01 9.60
CA SER A 339 7.18 -19.95 10.03
C SER A 339 6.46 -21.25 9.69
N ASP A 340 5.61 -21.69 10.61
CA ASP A 340 4.72 -22.83 10.42
C ASP A 340 3.45 -22.45 9.63
N ILE A 341 3.20 -21.17 9.41
CA ILE A 341 1.96 -20.64 8.84
C ILE A 341 2.08 -20.42 7.34
N LYS A 342 2.71 -19.31 6.90
CA LYS A 342 2.82 -19.00 5.47
C LYS A 342 4.00 -19.75 4.85
N LYS A 343 3.71 -20.57 3.84
CA LYS A 343 4.71 -21.28 3.04
C LYS A 343 4.49 -21.00 1.53
N PRO A 344 5.55 -20.76 0.73
CA PRO A 344 6.88 -20.37 1.20
C PRO A 344 6.80 -19.05 2.00
N GLY A 345 7.70 -18.91 2.99
CA GLY A 345 8.00 -17.63 3.65
C GLY A 345 9.11 -16.89 2.90
N LEU A 346 9.43 -15.68 3.35
CA LEU A 346 10.50 -14.83 2.84
C LEU A 346 11.79 -15.02 3.64
N PRO A 347 12.97 -15.09 2.98
CA PRO A 347 14.26 -15.35 3.62
C PRO A 347 14.53 -14.54 4.88
N PHE A 348 14.37 -13.22 4.81
CA PHE A 348 14.61 -12.32 5.93
C PHE A 348 13.33 -11.70 6.50
N GLY A 349 12.17 -12.30 6.21
CA GLY A 349 10.87 -11.77 6.62
C GLY A 349 10.40 -10.64 5.71
N LEU A 350 9.87 -9.54 6.24
CA LEU A 350 9.44 -8.40 5.43
C LEU A 350 10.53 -7.32 5.37
N SER A 351 10.65 -6.67 4.22
CA SER A 351 11.74 -5.73 3.93
C SER A 351 11.31 -4.27 4.10
N GLY A 352 12.13 -3.47 4.79
CA GLY A 352 12.10 -2.01 4.69
C GLY A 352 13.12 -1.47 3.69
N ASP A 353 13.85 -2.35 3.00
CA ASP A 353 14.96 -1.94 2.15
C ASP A 353 14.49 -1.69 0.73
N SER A 354 14.80 -0.51 0.19
CA SER A 354 14.34 -0.09 -1.14
C SER A 354 14.87 -1.01 -2.26
N GLY A 355 14.45 -0.76 -3.51
CA GLY A 355 14.86 -1.60 -4.64
C GLY A 355 13.88 -2.69 -5.03
N ALA A 356 12.59 -2.50 -4.74
CA ALA A 356 11.54 -3.41 -5.19
C ALA A 356 10.27 -2.66 -5.59
N VAL A 357 9.56 -3.22 -6.57
CA VAL A 357 8.22 -2.74 -6.97
C VAL A 357 7.28 -3.93 -7.17
N PRO A 358 5.98 -3.76 -6.90
CA PRO A 358 5.01 -4.82 -7.14
C PRO A 358 4.71 -4.96 -8.63
N ILE A 359 4.37 -6.18 -9.05
CA ILE A 359 4.10 -6.56 -10.43
C ILE A 359 2.60 -6.84 -10.59
N TYR A 360 1.97 -6.07 -11.46
CA TYR A 360 0.57 -6.18 -11.84
C TYR A 360 0.47 -6.51 -13.33
N LYS A 361 -0.29 -7.52 -13.69
CA LYS A 361 -0.54 -7.85 -15.10
C LYS A 361 -2.02 -7.71 -15.38
N ASN A 362 -2.35 -6.80 -16.29
CA ASN A 362 -3.73 -6.40 -16.62
C ASN A 362 -4.49 -5.90 -15.37
N GLY A 363 -3.83 -5.13 -14.50
CA GLY A 363 -4.43 -4.59 -13.28
C GLY A 363 -4.64 -5.62 -12.16
N VAL A 364 -4.19 -6.86 -12.32
CA VAL A 364 -4.26 -7.91 -11.29
C VAL A 364 -2.92 -8.00 -10.55
N PRO A 365 -2.88 -7.94 -9.21
CA PRO A 365 -1.67 -8.16 -8.43
C PRO A 365 -1.14 -9.57 -8.70
N SER A 366 0.10 -9.67 -9.16
CA SER A 366 0.64 -10.89 -9.75
C SER A 366 1.98 -11.33 -9.17
N GLY A 367 2.69 -10.43 -8.48
CA GLY A 367 3.97 -10.73 -7.86
C GLY A 367 4.76 -9.48 -7.49
N GLY A 368 6.08 -9.62 -7.44
CA GLY A 368 7.00 -8.52 -7.19
C GLY A 368 8.36 -8.76 -7.84
N VAL A 369 9.10 -7.68 -8.06
CA VAL A 369 10.51 -7.73 -8.48
C VAL A 369 11.36 -6.99 -7.45
N GLY A 370 12.49 -7.59 -7.08
CA GLY A 370 13.42 -7.06 -6.09
C GLY A 370 14.85 -7.12 -6.60
N ILE A 371 15.62 -6.08 -6.28
CA ILE A 371 16.99 -5.84 -6.74
C ILE A 371 17.89 -5.73 -5.52
N GLU A 372 19.05 -6.38 -5.60
CA GLU A 372 20.12 -6.25 -4.61
C GLU A 372 21.46 -6.10 -5.35
N GLY A 373 22.24 -5.10 -5.00
CA GLY A 373 23.41 -4.69 -5.76
C GLY A 373 24.39 -3.78 -5.03
N ASP A 374 24.01 -3.16 -3.92
CA ASP A 374 24.94 -2.37 -3.10
C ASP A 374 25.56 -3.16 -1.93
N GLY A 375 25.00 -4.34 -1.62
CA GLY A 375 25.50 -5.22 -0.57
C GLY A 375 25.06 -4.79 0.83
N LEU A 376 24.03 -3.95 0.95
CA LEU A 376 23.46 -3.50 2.20
C LEU A 376 21.96 -3.79 2.22
N TYR A 377 21.49 -4.41 3.31
CA TYR A 377 20.08 -4.63 3.58
C TYR A 377 19.61 -3.62 4.62
N THR A 378 18.93 -2.57 4.17
CA THR A 378 18.78 -1.33 4.92
C THR A 378 17.32 -0.92 5.21
N VAL A 379 17.18 0.32 5.69
CA VAL A 379 15.93 1.06 5.85
C VAL A 379 16.22 2.52 5.48
N ASP A 380 15.26 3.17 4.83
CA ASP A 380 15.30 4.61 4.57
C ASP A 380 14.88 5.38 5.84
N ARG A 381 15.88 5.98 6.50
CA ARG A 381 15.72 6.76 7.73
C ARG A 381 15.30 8.20 7.47
N ASP A 382 15.52 8.72 6.27
CA ASP A 382 15.19 10.10 5.94
C ASP A 382 14.33 10.19 4.67
N PRO A 383 13.01 9.99 4.81
CA PRO A 383 12.10 10.02 3.67
C PRO A 383 11.95 11.42 3.04
N THR A 384 12.62 12.45 3.58
CA THR A 384 12.53 13.84 3.09
C THR A 384 13.58 14.21 2.06
N ASP A 385 14.59 13.37 1.86
CA ASP A 385 15.71 13.64 0.96
C ASP A 385 15.41 13.34 -0.52
N PHE A 386 14.31 12.62 -0.79
CA PHE A 386 13.90 12.17 -2.12
C PHE A 386 15.02 11.46 -2.89
N ASP A 387 15.82 10.65 -2.19
CA ASP A 387 16.90 9.87 -2.76
C ASP A 387 16.44 8.96 -3.91
N LYS A 388 17.36 8.58 -4.80
CA LYS A 388 17.07 7.66 -5.92
C LYS A 388 18.07 6.51 -5.94
N PRO A 389 17.92 5.52 -5.05
CA PRO A 389 18.81 4.37 -4.99
C PRO A 389 18.90 3.67 -6.33
N VAL A 390 20.11 3.21 -6.67
CA VAL A 390 20.37 2.47 -7.92
C VAL A 390 19.44 1.26 -8.05
N GLU A 391 19.20 0.57 -6.95
CA GLU A 391 18.34 -0.61 -6.92
C GLU A 391 16.88 -0.25 -7.25
N GLU A 392 16.40 0.89 -6.76
CA GLU A 392 15.05 1.39 -7.05
C GLU A 392 14.90 1.86 -8.50
N LEU A 393 15.94 2.50 -9.06
CA LEU A 393 16.01 2.84 -10.50
C LEU A 393 15.88 1.60 -11.38
N ILE A 394 16.55 0.51 -11.00
CA ILE A 394 16.49 -0.76 -11.71
C ILE A 394 15.14 -1.45 -11.50
N ALA A 395 14.59 -1.44 -10.28
CA ALA A 395 13.30 -2.05 -9.97
C ALA A 395 12.16 -1.39 -10.75
N VAL A 396 12.11 -0.06 -10.81
CA VAL A 396 11.13 0.68 -11.62
C VAL A 396 11.29 0.37 -13.10
N ALA A 397 12.53 0.27 -13.61
CA ALA A 397 12.77 -0.14 -14.99
C ALA A 397 12.30 -1.57 -15.28
N ALA A 398 12.42 -2.48 -14.32
CA ALA A 398 12.00 -3.88 -14.39
C ALA A 398 10.47 -4.05 -14.32
N GLY A 399 9.77 -3.12 -13.67
CA GLY A 399 8.31 -3.15 -13.56
C GLY A 399 7.57 -2.59 -14.78
N ARG A 400 8.26 -2.16 -15.83
CA ARG A 400 7.63 -1.47 -16.97
C ARG A 400 6.67 -2.35 -17.75
N GLY A 401 5.44 -1.87 -17.93
CA GLY A 401 4.33 -2.63 -18.50
C GLY A 401 3.64 -3.56 -17.50
N TYR A 402 4.06 -3.52 -16.24
CA TYR A 402 3.50 -4.30 -15.13
C TYR A 402 3.20 -3.44 -13.89
N GLU A 403 2.96 -2.15 -14.07
CA GLU A 403 2.79 -1.21 -12.97
C GLU A 403 1.42 -1.39 -12.28
N PRO A 404 1.32 -1.18 -10.96
CA PRO A 404 0.02 -1.03 -10.31
C PRO A 404 -0.76 0.16 -10.88
N PRO A 405 -2.11 0.08 -10.87
CA PRO A 405 -2.95 1.25 -11.09
C PRO A 405 -2.52 2.40 -10.18
N ALA A 406 -2.39 3.61 -10.74
CA ALA A 406 -1.83 4.75 -9.99
C ALA A 406 -2.63 5.08 -8.72
N LEU A 407 -3.96 4.93 -8.76
CA LEU A 407 -4.84 5.25 -7.64
C LEU A 407 -4.51 4.45 -6.36
N ILE A 408 -4.07 3.20 -6.49
CA ILE A 408 -3.88 2.31 -5.34
C ILE A 408 -2.45 2.35 -4.81
N ARG A 409 -1.54 3.12 -5.42
CA ARG A 409 -0.15 3.23 -4.96
C ARG A 409 -0.07 3.93 -3.62
N GLY A 410 0.95 3.58 -2.82
CA GLY A 410 1.14 4.13 -1.46
C GLY A 410 1.16 5.65 -1.39
N ASP A 411 1.71 6.32 -2.40
CA ASP A 411 1.74 7.79 -2.52
C ASP A 411 0.36 8.44 -2.76
N ASN A 412 -0.68 7.63 -2.96
CA ASN A 412 -2.09 8.04 -3.04
C ASN A 412 -2.93 7.57 -1.83
N ILE A 413 -2.26 7.04 -0.79
CA ILE A 413 -2.87 6.58 0.46
C ILE A 413 -2.42 7.47 1.62
N ILE A 414 -3.38 7.88 2.46
CA ILE A 414 -3.16 8.80 3.58
C ILE A 414 -3.58 8.10 4.87
N VAL A 415 -2.66 8.01 5.83
CA VAL A 415 -2.89 7.43 7.16
C VAL A 415 -2.68 8.51 8.21
N GLY A 416 -3.72 8.81 9.01
CA GLY A 416 -3.61 9.84 10.05
C GLY A 416 -3.28 11.25 9.53
N GLY A 417 -3.58 11.55 8.26
CA GLY A 417 -3.21 12.80 7.59
C GLY A 417 -1.81 12.79 6.95
N ILE A 418 -1.06 11.70 7.09
CA ILE A 418 0.29 11.53 6.52
C ILE A 418 0.18 10.70 5.25
N ARG A 419 0.72 11.21 4.14
CA ARG A 419 0.83 10.47 2.88
C ARG A 419 1.94 9.42 3.01
N LEU A 420 1.65 8.18 2.64
CA LEU A 420 2.67 7.13 2.64
C LEU A 420 3.64 7.32 1.47
N THR A 421 4.86 6.81 1.63
CA THR A 421 5.84 6.74 0.53
C THR A 421 5.51 5.57 -0.39
N TYR A 422 5.97 5.60 -1.63
CA TYR A 422 5.87 4.48 -2.58
C TYR A 422 7.21 4.22 -3.27
N THR A 423 7.61 5.09 -4.19
CA THR A 423 8.96 5.14 -4.76
C THR A 423 9.36 6.60 -4.86
N ASN A 424 10.63 6.90 -4.62
CA ASN A 424 11.20 8.22 -4.95
C ASN A 424 11.63 8.28 -6.43
N VAL A 425 11.73 7.11 -7.07
CA VAL A 425 11.98 6.97 -8.51
C VAL A 425 10.67 6.97 -9.29
N THR A 426 10.58 7.83 -10.30
CA THR A 426 9.52 7.79 -11.32
C THR A 426 9.95 7.01 -12.57
N ASP A 427 9.01 6.64 -13.44
CA ASP A 427 9.32 6.01 -14.72
C ASP A 427 10.16 6.93 -15.64
N ALA A 428 10.12 8.25 -15.43
CA ALA A 428 10.97 9.20 -16.14
C ALA A 428 12.43 9.18 -15.66
N ASP A 429 12.66 8.89 -14.38
CA ASP A 429 13.99 8.78 -13.79
C ASP A 429 14.69 7.48 -14.16
N ALA A 430 13.92 6.39 -14.27
CA ALA A 430 14.47 5.06 -14.51
C ALA A 430 15.11 4.93 -15.92
N PRO A 431 16.26 4.24 -16.08
CA PRO A 431 16.92 4.08 -17.38
C PRO A 431 16.05 3.37 -18.42
N ARG A 432 16.08 3.80 -19.69
CA ARG A 432 15.33 3.20 -20.81
C ARG A 432 16.24 2.68 -21.94
N PRO A 433 17.19 1.77 -21.66
CA PRO A 433 17.98 1.15 -22.71
C PRO A 433 17.13 0.20 -23.55
N THR A 434 17.61 -0.13 -24.75
CA THR A 434 17.08 -1.28 -25.51
C THR A 434 17.20 -2.54 -24.65
N THR A 435 16.08 -3.23 -24.43
CA THR A 435 16.07 -4.45 -23.64
C THR A 435 16.86 -5.55 -24.34
N MET A 436 17.87 -6.08 -23.67
CA MET A 436 18.63 -7.24 -24.13
C MET A 436 17.73 -8.48 -24.19
N SER A 437 18.04 -9.41 -25.09
CA SER A 437 17.36 -10.71 -25.08
C SER A 437 17.72 -11.49 -23.81
N PHE A 438 16.76 -12.23 -23.23
CA PHE A 438 17.01 -12.98 -22.00
C PHE A 438 18.20 -13.96 -22.12
N ALA A 439 18.33 -14.62 -23.28
CA ALA A 439 19.42 -15.57 -23.53
C ALA A 439 20.80 -14.91 -23.64
N SER A 440 20.87 -13.58 -23.83
CA SER A 440 22.13 -12.82 -23.97
C SER A 440 22.48 -12.01 -22.72
N LEU A 441 21.76 -12.18 -21.61
CA LEU A 441 22.01 -11.40 -20.39
C LEU A 441 23.37 -11.78 -19.77
N PRO A 442 24.18 -10.79 -19.33
CA PRO A 442 25.48 -11.05 -18.71
C PRO A 442 25.31 -11.54 -17.27
N GLY A 443 25.31 -12.86 -17.06
CA GLY A 443 25.21 -13.45 -15.73
C GLY A 443 24.70 -14.87 -15.75
N THR A 444 24.17 -15.31 -14.62
CA THR A 444 23.68 -16.68 -14.43
C THR A 444 22.31 -16.69 -13.79
N VAL A 445 21.45 -17.60 -14.27
CA VAL A 445 20.17 -17.93 -13.62
C VAL A 445 20.46 -18.79 -12.40
N LEU A 446 20.06 -18.34 -11.20
CA LEU A 446 20.25 -19.10 -9.96
C LEU A 446 19.04 -20.00 -9.65
N ASP A 447 17.83 -19.54 -9.96
CA ASP A 447 16.59 -20.33 -9.85
C ASP A 447 15.90 -20.48 -11.21
N PRO A 448 15.31 -21.66 -11.51
CA PRO A 448 14.61 -21.89 -12.76
C PRO A 448 13.54 -20.83 -13.06
N ILE A 449 13.52 -20.37 -14.31
CA ILE A 449 12.47 -19.48 -14.81
C ILE A 449 11.17 -20.27 -14.99
N ARG A 450 10.11 -19.86 -14.30
CA ARG A 450 8.81 -20.53 -14.31
C ARG A 450 7.65 -19.54 -14.26
N SER A 451 6.45 -19.99 -14.65
CA SER A 451 5.20 -19.24 -14.48
C SER A 451 4.73 -19.24 -13.02
N ALA A 452 3.73 -18.43 -12.70
CA ALA A 452 3.04 -18.43 -11.41
C ALA A 452 2.66 -19.84 -10.96
N GLN A 453 2.86 -20.15 -9.69
CA GLN A 453 2.61 -21.48 -9.13
C GLN A 453 1.14 -21.63 -8.73
N PRO A 454 0.62 -22.84 -8.51
CA PRO A 454 -0.71 -23.03 -7.94
C PRO A 454 -0.89 -22.22 -6.64
N SER A 455 -2.05 -21.57 -6.50
CA SER A 455 -2.35 -20.81 -5.28
C SER A 455 -2.57 -21.77 -4.11
N ALA A 456 -2.00 -21.45 -2.95
CA ALA A 456 -2.33 -22.14 -1.70
C ALA A 456 -3.69 -21.70 -1.14
N PHE A 457 -4.22 -20.56 -1.63
CA PHE A 457 -5.47 -19.97 -1.18
C PHE A 457 -6.64 -20.36 -2.09
N VAL A 458 -7.52 -21.21 -1.55
CA VAL A 458 -8.72 -21.69 -2.24
C VAL A 458 -9.92 -20.82 -1.88
N PRO A 459 -10.67 -20.28 -2.86
CA PRO A 459 -11.87 -19.50 -2.57
C PRO A 459 -12.93 -20.26 -1.81
N THR A 460 -13.60 -19.56 -0.89
CA THR A 460 -14.70 -20.09 -0.10
C THR A 460 -15.61 -18.94 0.38
N THR A 461 -16.71 -19.27 1.04
CA THR A 461 -17.61 -18.32 1.67
C THR A 461 -17.89 -18.79 3.09
N LEU A 462 -17.66 -17.91 4.06
CA LEU A 462 -17.86 -18.19 5.48
C LEU A 462 -18.93 -17.25 6.03
N GLY A 463 -20.05 -17.79 6.51
CA GLY A 463 -21.15 -16.98 7.05
C GLY A 463 -21.82 -16.03 6.04
N GLY A 464 -21.47 -16.10 4.76
CA GLY A 464 -21.89 -15.13 3.73
C GLY A 464 -20.79 -14.15 3.32
N SER A 465 -19.69 -14.07 4.07
CA SER A 465 -18.51 -13.28 3.71
C SER A 465 -17.64 -14.04 2.70
N PRO A 466 -17.37 -13.47 1.50
CA PRO A 466 -16.49 -14.09 0.52
C PRO A 466 -15.02 -14.01 0.97
N GLY A 467 -14.25 -15.05 0.68
CA GLY A 467 -12.84 -15.08 1.02
C GLY A 467 -12.10 -16.28 0.46
N THR A 468 -10.98 -16.61 1.10
CA THR A 468 -10.13 -17.74 0.75
C THR A 468 -9.65 -18.45 2.02
N ILE A 469 -9.34 -19.73 1.90
CA ILE A 469 -8.72 -20.55 2.96
C ILE A 469 -7.45 -21.21 2.44
N ASP A 470 -6.61 -21.62 3.38
CA ASP A 470 -5.60 -22.65 3.13
C ASP A 470 -6.13 -23.97 3.72
N THR A 471 -6.11 -25.04 2.93
CA THR A 471 -6.68 -26.34 3.34
C THR A 471 -5.97 -26.97 4.54
N ARG A 472 -4.79 -26.48 4.94
CA ARG A 472 -4.12 -26.89 6.17
C ARG A 472 -4.86 -26.42 7.43
N PHE A 473 -5.62 -25.34 7.33
CA PHE A 473 -6.32 -24.70 8.45
C PHE A 473 -7.85 -24.67 8.25
N PHE A 474 -8.36 -25.48 7.33
CA PHE A 474 -9.79 -25.63 7.04
C PHE A 474 -10.14 -27.10 6.70
N PRO A 475 -11.26 -27.68 7.19
CA PRO A 475 -12.28 -27.06 8.04
C PRO A 475 -11.74 -26.68 9.42
N PHE A 476 -12.39 -25.71 10.06
CA PHE A 476 -12.02 -25.28 11.41
C PHE A 476 -12.21 -26.43 12.41
N ARG A 477 -11.34 -26.49 13.42
CA ARG A 477 -11.21 -27.66 14.30
C ARG A 477 -11.38 -27.25 15.76
N ALA A 478 -11.81 -28.19 16.59
CA ALA A 478 -11.79 -28.02 18.04
C ALA A 478 -10.37 -28.10 18.60
N SER A 479 -10.11 -27.44 19.72
CA SER A 479 -8.86 -27.65 20.47
C SER A 479 -8.77 -29.09 20.98
N THR A 480 -7.55 -29.61 21.03
CA THR A 480 -7.23 -30.92 21.62
C THR A 480 -6.98 -30.85 23.12
N SER A 481 -7.09 -29.67 23.73
CA SER A 481 -6.98 -29.49 25.18
C SER A 481 -8.01 -30.34 25.92
N GLY A 482 -7.57 -30.96 27.02
CA GLY A 482 -8.45 -31.74 27.90
C GLY A 482 -9.36 -30.90 28.79
N SER A 483 -9.27 -29.55 28.71
CA SER A 483 -10.12 -28.64 29.48
C SER A 483 -11.58 -28.75 29.02
N ALA A 484 -12.51 -28.77 30.00
CA ALA A 484 -13.95 -28.68 29.70
C ALA A 484 -14.34 -27.34 29.05
N ASN A 485 -13.49 -26.31 29.18
CA ASN A 485 -13.69 -25.00 28.58
C ASN A 485 -12.99 -24.84 27.22
N ALA A 486 -12.33 -25.89 26.71
CA ALA A 486 -11.63 -25.84 25.43
C ALA A 486 -12.55 -25.35 24.28
N LEU A 487 -11.96 -24.61 23.33
CA LEU A 487 -12.69 -24.12 22.17
C LEU A 487 -13.17 -25.29 21.30
N THR A 488 -14.47 -25.33 21.03
CA THR A 488 -15.07 -26.28 20.08
C THR A 488 -14.91 -25.80 18.64
N ALA A 489 -15.15 -26.67 17.65
CA ALA A 489 -15.15 -26.24 16.25
C ALA A 489 -16.24 -25.19 15.95
N ASP A 490 -17.37 -25.27 16.65
CA ASP A 490 -18.46 -24.28 16.56
C ASP A 490 -18.04 -22.94 17.18
N ASP A 491 -17.34 -22.96 18.31
CA ASP A 491 -16.76 -21.74 18.92
C ASP A 491 -15.82 -21.05 17.92
N VAL A 492 -14.89 -21.79 17.31
CA VAL A 492 -13.93 -21.27 16.33
C VAL A 492 -14.65 -20.71 15.10
N THR A 493 -15.63 -21.46 14.57
CA THR A 493 -16.44 -21.02 13.43
C THR A 493 -17.19 -19.72 13.74
N ARG A 494 -17.77 -19.60 14.94
CA ARG A 494 -18.48 -18.40 15.40
C ARG A 494 -17.53 -17.20 15.48
N ILE A 495 -16.39 -17.35 16.14
CA ILE A 495 -15.38 -16.28 16.32
C ILE A 495 -14.93 -15.74 14.96
N ILE A 496 -14.52 -16.63 14.05
CA ILE A 496 -14.01 -16.24 12.74
C ILE A 496 -15.12 -15.61 11.88
N THR A 497 -16.34 -16.15 11.94
CA THR A 497 -17.49 -15.60 11.19
C THR A 497 -17.87 -14.20 11.67
N GLN A 498 -17.89 -13.96 12.99
CA GLN A 498 -18.16 -12.63 13.55
C GLN A 498 -17.09 -11.60 13.13
N ALA A 499 -15.82 -11.98 13.18
CA ALA A 499 -14.73 -11.13 12.70
C ALA A 499 -14.84 -10.86 11.18
N ALA A 500 -15.18 -11.86 10.37
CA ALA A 500 -15.36 -11.69 8.92
C ALA A 500 -16.50 -10.71 8.60
N HIS A 501 -17.63 -10.82 9.30
CA HIS A 501 -18.75 -9.87 9.17
C HIS A 501 -18.36 -8.45 9.59
N GLN A 502 -17.63 -8.31 10.71
CA GLN A 502 -17.15 -6.99 11.11
C GLN A 502 -16.22 -6.38 10.06
N ALA A 503 -15.33 -7.18 9.45
CA ALA A 503 -14.44 -6.72 8.39
C ALA A 503 -15.21 -6.18 7.18
N ASP A 504 -16.30 -6.84 6.78
CA ASP A 504 -17.12 -6.44 5.62
C ASP A 504 -17.87 -5.12 5.79
N ILE A 505 -18.13 -4.68 7.04
CA ILE A 505 -18.77 -3.39 7.33
C ILE A 505 -17.78 -2.32 7.82
N THR A 506 -16.55 -2.71 8.13
CA THR A 506 -15.53 -1.78 8.61
C THR A 506 -14.84 -1.12 7.41
N ARG A 507 -14.83 0.21 7.36
CA ARG A 507 -14.08 1.01 6.39
C ARG A 507 -12.58 0.75 6.52
N ALA A 508 -11.97 0.45 5.38
CA ALA A 508 -10.53 0.35 5.21
C ALA A 508 -9.80 1.66 5.58
N ALA A 509 -8.61 1.54 6.17
CA ALA A 509 -7.71 2.67 6.39
C ALA A 509 -6.84 2.93 5.17
N ILE A 510 -6.35 1.86 4.53
CA ILE A 510 -5.27 1.93 3.56
C ILE A 510 -5.68 1.53 2.14
N ARG A 511 -6.98 1.48 1.85
CA ARG A 511 -7.49 0.99 0.56
C ARG A 511 -8.20 2.07 -0.23
N GLN A 512 -8.04 1.98 -1.55
CA GLN A 512 -8.74 2.77 -2.54
C GLN A 512 -9.67 1.87 -3.39
N PRO A 513 -10.80 2.40 -3.90
CA PRO A 513 -11.34 3.72 -3.60
C PRO A 513 -11.75 3.86 -2.12
N LEU A 514 -11.74 5.09 -1.60
CA LEU A 514 -12.21 5.39 -0.25
C LEU A 514 -13.64 4.86 -0.04
N GLY A 515 -13.92 4.34 1.17
CA GLY A 515 -15.18 3.65 1.49
C GLY A 515 -15.15 2.15 1.19
N SER A 516 -14.05 1.62 0.65
CA SER A 516 -13.84 0.16 0.55
C SER A 516 -13.84 -0.48 1.94
N ALA A 517 -14.41 -1.68 2.05
CA ALA A 517 -14.37 -2.48 3.27
C ALA A 517 -12.94 -3.00 3.57
N ALA A 518 -12.65 -3.17 4.85
CA ALA A 518 -11.38 -3.66 5.36
C ALA A 518 -11.18 -5.12 4.96
N ARG A 519 -9.97 -5.44 4.48
CA ARG A 519 -9.59 -6.79 4.06
C ARG A 519 -8.49 -7.36 4.93
N VAL A 520 -8.79 -8.44 5.65
CA VAL A 520 -7.96 -8.98 6.72
C VAL A 520 -7.85 -10.50 6.68
N ASN A 521 -6.79 -11.01 7.31
CA ASN A 521 -6.62 -12.41 7.67
C ASN A 521 -7.01 -12.56 9.14
N ILE A 522 -7.72 -13.64 9.46
CA ILE A 522 -8.35 -13.89 10.76
C ILE A 522 -7.86 -15.26 11.23
N THR A 523 -7.16 -15.29 12.35
CA THR A 523 -6.64 -16.53 12.94
C THR A 523 -7.17 -16.73 14.36
N VAL A 524 -7.58 -17.96 14.68
CA VAL A 524 -7.88 -18.40 16.05
C VAL A 524 -6.91 -19.50 16.44
N VAL A 525 -6.30 -19.36 17.62
CA VAL A 525 -5.45 -20.37 18.24
C VAL A 525 -6.04 -20.85 19.56
N ASP A 526 -5.70 -22.08 19.95
CA ASP A 526 -6.07 -22.64 21.24
C ASP A 526 -5.11 -22.25 22.38
N SER A 527 -5.34 -22.79 23.58
CA SER A 527 -4.52 -22.53 24.75
C SER A 527 -3.06 -22.95 24.60
N GLU A 528 -2.69 -23.79 23.63
CA GLU A 528 -1.30 -24.21 23.40
C GLU A 528 -0.66 -23.48 22.21
N GLY A 529 -1.35 -22.48 21.63
CA GLY A 529 -0.88 -21.74 20.46
C GLY A 529 -1.05 -22.51 19.15
N THR A 530 -1.79 -23.63 19.16
CA THR A 530 -2.12 -24.40 17.96
C THR A 530 -3.20 -23.66 17.18
N VAL A 531 -2.99 -23.47 15.87
CA VAL A 531 -3.98 -22.85 14.99
C VAL A 531 -5.17 -23.77 14.80
N LEU A 532 -6.37 -23.29 15.16
CA LEU A 532 -7.63 -24.01 15.00
C LEU A 532 -8.34 -23.66 13.70
N GLY A 533 -8.08 -22.48 13.15
CA GLY A 533 -8.63 -22.02 11.89
C GLY A 533 -8.01 -20.70 11.44
N ILE A 534 -7.89 -20.54 10.12
CA ILE A 534 -7.55 -19.27 9.48
C ILE A 534 -8.55 -19.01 8.34
N PHE A 535 -9.11 -17.80 8.31
CA PHE A 535 -9.89 -17.31 7.19
C PHE A 535 -9.28 -16.01 6.67
N ARG A 536 -9.16 -15.90 5.35
CA ARG A 536 -8.68 -14.70 4.69
C ARG A 536 -9.85 -14.07 3.96
N THR A 537 -10.29 -12.88 4.37
CA THR A 537 -11.36 -12.18 3.66
C THR A 537 -10.95 -11.92 2.22
N PHE A 538 -11.93 -11.69 1.35
CA PHE A 538 -11.68 -11.38 -0.05
C PHE A 538 -10.58 -10.31 -0.23
N ASP A 539 -9.55 -10.60 -1.01
CA ASP A 539 -8.43 -9.69 -1.31
C ASP A 539 -7.59 -9.17 -0.11
N ALA A 540 -7.65 -9.81 1.06
CA ALA A 540 -6.75 -9.41 2.16
C ALA A 540 -5.28 -9.58 1.76
N PRO A 541 -4.36 -8.68 2.12
CA PRO A 541 -2.97 -8.83 1.71
C PRO A 541 -2.32 -10.07 2.32
N VAL A 542 -1.35 -10.65 1.59
CA VAL A 542 -0.72 -11.93 1.95
C VAL A 542 0.15 -11.78 3.20
N PHE A 543 0.73 -10.59 3.43
CA PHE A 543 1.53 -10.33 4.63
C PHE A 543 0.74 -10.59 5.91
N GLY A 544 -0.58 -10.38 5.90
CA GLY A 544 -1.42 -10.56 7.06
C GLY A 544 -1.63 -12.03 7.47
N PHE A 545 -1.35 -13.00 6.57
CA PHE A 545 -1.64 -14.41 6.82
C PHE A 545 -0.83 -14.97 7.99
N ASP A 546 0.50 -14.81 7.99
CA ASP A 546 1.36 -15.19 9.11
C ASP A 546 1.21 -14.22 10.31
N VAL A 547 1.09 -12.92 10.04
CA VAL A 547 0.97 -11.90 11.07
C VAL A 547 -0.25 -12.13 11.95
N SER A 548 -1.42 -12.46 11.37
CA SER A 548 -2.65 -12.72 12.15
C SER A 548 -2.47 -13.88 13.13
N ALA A 549 -1.72 -14.91 12.75
CA ALA A 549 -1.39 -16.03 13.62
C ALA A 549 -0.35 -15.66 14.71
N GLN A 550 0.70 -14.90 14.36
CA GLN A 550 1.63 -14.35 15.35
C GLN A 550 0.90 -13.51 16.39
N LYS A 551 0.00 -12.63 15.94
CA LYS A 551 -0.82 -11.76 16.80
C LYS A 551 -1.70 -12.57 17.77
N ALA A 552 -2.42 -13.57 17.25
CA ALA A 552 -3.25 -14.46 18.07
C ALA A 552 -2.44 -15.18 19.16
N ARG A 553 -1.26 -15.70 18.78
CA ARG A 553 -0.33 -16.38 19.70
C ARG A 553 0.29 -15.43 20.71
N THR A 554 0.52 -14.18 20.35
CA THR A 554 1.13 -13.18 21.23
C THR A 554 0.18 -12.77 22.35
N ALA A 555 -1.07 -12.41 22.02
CA ALA A 555 -2.10 -12.14 23.01
C ALA A 555 -2.32 -13.33 23.95
N LEU A 556 -2.38 -14.55 23.40
CA LEU A 556 -2.42 -15.77 24.20
C LEU A 556 -1.22 -15.86 25.14
N PHE A 557 0.00 -15.80 24.61
CA PHE A 557 1.24 -16.08 25.32
C PHE A 557 1.44 -15.16 26.52
N TYR A 558 1.33 -13.85 26.33
CA TYR A 558 1.52 -12.89 27.42
C TYR A 558 0.42 -12.99 28.50
N SER A 559 -0.77 -13.48 28.14
CA SER A 559 -1.87 -13.69 29.08
C SER A 559 -1.75 -14.99 29.89
N ARG A 560 -0.76 -15.86 29.59
CA ARG A 560 -0.59 -17.14 30.29
C ARG A 560 -0.05 -16.96 31.71
N SER A 561 -0.45 -17.88 32.59
CA SER A 561 0.04 -17.94 33.97
C SER A 561 1.54 -18.24 34.09
N ASN A 562 2.12 -18.85 33.07
CA ASN A 562 3.53 -19.27 33.04
C ASN A 562 4.38 -18.52 32.01
N ALA A 563 3.92 -17.39 31.47
CA ALA A 563 4.63 -16.64 30.43
C ALA A 563 6.06 -16.26 30.86
N GLY A 564 6.22 -15.64 32.04
CA GLY A 564 7.52 -15.24 32.58
C GLY A 564 8.44 -16.42 32.90
N ALA A 565 7.89 -17.52 33.42
CA ALA A 565 8.66 -18.74 33.67
C ALA A 565 9.16 -19.36 32.35
N THR A 566 8.32 -19.36 31.31
CA THR A 566 8.64 -19.88 29.98
C THR A 566 9.72 -19.03 29.30
N LEU A 567 9.61 -17.70 29.34
CA LEU A 567 10.65 -16.80 28.83
C LEU A 567 11.99 -17.02 29.54
N ARG A 568 11.98 -17.12 30.88
CA ARG A 568 13.21 -17.36 31.64
C ARG A 568 13.84 -18.71 31.28
N ALA A 569 13.04 -19.77 31.15
CA ALA A 569 13.53 -21.09 30.75
C ALA A 569 14.12 -21.10 29.33
N ALA A 570 13.62 -20.25 28.44
CA ALA A 570 14.14 -20.08 27.09
C ALA A 570 15.36 -19.13 27.01
N GLY A 571 15.84 -18.59 28.14
CA GLY A 571 17.01 -17.71 28.20
C GLY A 571 16.70 -16.21 28.16
N PHE A 572 15.42 -15.81 28.14
CA PHE A 572 14.97 -14.42 28.01
C PHE A 572 14.55 -13.81 29.37
N GLY A 573 15.22 -14.23 30.46
CA GLY A 573 14.89 -13.80 31.82
C GLY A 573 15.09 -12.30 32.07
N ASN A 574 15.99 -11.65 31.34
CA ASN A 574 16.24 -10.22 31.38
C ASN A 574 14.98 -9.38 31.06
N TYR A 575 14.20 -9.80 30.07
CA TYR A 575 12.94 -9.13 29.71
C TYR A 575 11.86 -9.33 30.78
N VAL A 576 11.86 -10.49 31.44
CA VAL A 576 10.97 -10.77 32.58
C VAL A 576 11.33 -9.90 33.78
N ASP A 577 12.62 -9.75 34.05
CA ASP A 577 13.13 -8.92 35.14
C ASP A 577 12.84 -7.43 34.89
N ALA A 578 12.96 -6.97 33.65
CA ALA A 578 12.59 -5.61 33.26
C ALA A 578 11.08 -5.34 33.45
N ALA A 579 10.22 -6.25 33.00
CA ALA A 579 8.78 -6.14 33.21
C ALA A 579 8.41 -6.16 34.70
N ALA A 580 9.05 -7.01 35.50
CA ALA A 580 8.82 -7.08 36.95
C ALA A 580 9.26 -5.80 37.67
N ALA A 581 10.35 -5.17 37.25
CA ALA A 581 10.79 -3.87 37.77
C ALA A 581 9.76 -2.75 37.51
N ASP A 582 8.98 -2.89 36.44
CA ASP A 582 7.86 -2.02 36.09
C ASP A 582 6.53 -2.40 36.77
N GLY A 583 6.55 -3.39 37.68
CA GLY A 583 5.36 -3.88 38.38
C GLY A 583 4.46 -4.78 37.51
N LEU A 584 4.92 -5.19 36.33
CA LEU A 584 4.16 -6.02 35.40
C LEU A 584 4.47 -7.51 35.59
N GLY A 585 3.52 -8.24 36.20
CA GLY A 585 3.63 -9.68 36.36
C GLY A 585 3.26 -10.46 35.09
N LEU A 586 4.21 -11.20 34.53
CA LEU A 586 3.97 -12.15 33.42
C LEU A 586 3.51 -13.52 33.93
N ASN A 587 2.42 -13.50 34.70
CA ASN A 587 1.93 -14.62 35.50
C ASN A 587 0.42 -14.86 35.38
N GLY A 588 -0.19 -14.37 34.29
CA GLY A 588 -1.61 -14.58 33.97
C GLY A 588 -2.60 -13.71 34.76
N SER A 589 -2.11 -12.77 35.57
CA SER A 589 -2.95 -11.76 36.23
C SER A 589 -3.49 -10.70 35.28
N VAL A 590 -2.87 -10.55 34.10
CA VAL A 590 -3.21 -9.56 33.08
C VAL A 590 -3.52 -10.26 31.76
N ALA A 591 -4.63 -9.87 31.13
CA ALA A 591 -4.99 -10.23 29.78
C ALA A 591 -4.44 -9.17 28.81
N PHE A 592 -3.49 -9.58 27.97
CA PHE A 592 -2.76 -8.73 27.05
C PHE A 592 -3.32 -8.80 25.63
N THR A 593 -3.40 -7.65 24.96
CA THR A 593 -3.51 -7.52 23.51
C THR A 593 -2.15 -7.15 22.92
N ASP A 594 -1.97 -7.29 21.61
CA ASP A 594 -0.74 -6.77 20.97
C ASP A 594 -0.65 -5.26 21.00
N ARG A 595 -1.75 -4.53 21.22
CA ARG A 595 -1.66 -3.09 21.47
C ARG A 595 -0.92 -2.82 22.78
N ALA A 596 -1.20 -3.58 23.84
CA ALA A 596 -0.48 -3.48 25.11
C ALA A 596 0.97 -3.96 24.98
N GLY A 597 1.17 -5.13 24.36
CA GLY A 597 2.49 -5.70 24.13
C GLY A 597 3.37 -4.78 23.28
N GLY A 598 2.83 -4.29 22.17
CA GLY A 598 3.48 -3.32 21.29
C GLY A 598 3.86 -2.03 21.99
N PHE A 599 2.97 -1.50 22.84
CA PHE A 599 3.27 -0.33 23.67
C PHE A 599 4.44 -0.56 24.63
N LEU A 600 4.61 -1.79 25.14
CA LEU A 600 5.73 -2.20 26.00
C LEU A 600 7.01 -2.57 25.23
N SER A 601 6.92 -2.70 23.91
CA SER A 601 8.04 -3.01 23.00
C SER A 601 8.59 -1.78 22.30
N ARG A 602 8.29 -0.58 22.80
CA ARG A 602 8.74 0.69 22.21
C ARG A 602 10.13 1.10 22.73
N PRO A 603 10.99 1.69 21.89
CA PRO A 603 12.27 2.24 22.32
C PRO A 603 12.11 3.50 23.19
N PHE A 604 10.91 4.08 23.18
CA PHE A 604 10.45 5.17 24.05
C PHE A 604 9.16 4.74 24.75
N PHE A 605 9.13 4.78 26.08
CA PHE A 605 7.94 4.44 26.87
C PHE A 605 7.56 5.60 27.82
N PRO A 606 6.37 6.21 27.65
CA PRO A 606 5.34 5.89 26.65
C PRO A 606 5.72 6.30 25.23
N ASP A 607 5.07 5.67 24.25
CA ASP A 607 5.28 5.97 22.83
C ASP A 607 4.97 7.44 22.50
N GLY A 608 5.72 8.00 21.55
CA GLY A 608 5.55 9.40 21.12
C GLY A 608 6.14 10.46 22.06
N ILE A 609 6.90 10.07 23.09
CA ILE A 609 7.63 11.01 23.94
C ILE A 609 9.12 10.66 23.93
N ASP A 610 9.92 11.50 23.28
CA ASP A 610 11.35 11.29 23.15
C ASP A 610 12.07 11.48 24.49
N GLY A 611 13.24 10.83 24.64
CA GLY A 611 14.06 10.92 25.85
C GLY A 611 13.54 10.13 27.04
N THR A 612 12.43 9.42 26.89
CA THR A 612 11.94 8.45 27.88
C THR A 612 12.73 7.14 27.81
N ALA A 613 12.74 6.38 28.90
CA ALA A 613 13.32 5.04 28.92
C ALA A 613 12.48 4.09 28.04
N ASN A 614 13.11 3.08 27.45
CA ASN A 614 12.42 2.07 26.65
C ASN A 614 11.43 1.25 27.48
N GLY A 615 10.48 0.64 26.78
CA GLY A 615 9.59 -0.37 27.35
C GLY A 615 10.36 -1.66 27.68
N PRO A 616 9.83 -2.49 28.59
CA PRO A 616 10.54 -3.65 29.12
C PRO A 616 10.86 -4.73 28.09
N PHE A 617 10.24 -4.71 26.91
CA PHE A 617 10.48 -5.69 25.83
C PHE A 617 11.31 -5.14 24.67
N SER A 618 11.73 -3.86 24.75
CA SER A 618 12.56 -3.20 23.74
C SER A 618 14.00 -3.06 24.21
N HIS A 619 14.92 -2.90 23.26
CA HIS A 619 16.21 -2.29 23.53
C HIS A 619 16.11 -0.77 23.75
N PRO A 620 17.05 -0.14 24.47
CA PRO A 620 17.14 1.31 24.56
C PRO A 620 17.47 1.92 23.20
N ILE A 621 17.01 3.15 22.93
CA ILE A 621 17.13 3.80 21.61
C ILE A 621 18.57 3.85 21.06
N ASN A 622 19.58 3.94 21.93
CA ASN A 622 20.99 3.97 21.51
C ASN A 622 21.55 2.60 21.06
N GLN A 623 20.76 1.53 21.20
CA GLN A 623 21.06 0.17 20.71
C GLN A 623 19.97 -0.33 19.75
N TRP A 624 18.81 0.33 19.74
CA TRP A 624 17.66 -0.06 18.96
C TRP A 624 17.87 0.23 17.47
N SER A 625 17.39 -0.68 16.63
CA SER A 625 17.16 -0.45 15.20
C SER A 625 15.99 -1.30 14.72
N VAL A 626 15.55 -1.10 13.48
CA VAL A 626 14.56 -1.96 12.82
C VAL A 626 15.02 -3.43 12.70
N PHE A 627 16.30 -3.71 12.96
CA PHE A 627 16.89 -5.04 12.99
C PHE A 627 17.28 -5.49 14.40
N ASN A 628 17.10 -4.65 15.42
CA ASN A 628 17.44 -4.93 16.83
C ASN A 628 16.38 -4.35 17.78
N ASP A 629 15.15 -4.84 17.67
CA ASP A 629 13.99 -4.26 18.37
C ASP A 629 13.72 -4.81 19.77
N GLY A 630 14.47 -5.83 20.19
CA GLY A 630 14.38 -6.42 21.52
C GLY A 630 13.86 -7.85 21.48
N LEU A 631 12.87 -8.14 22.33
CA LEU A 631 12.39 -9.49 22.55
C LEU A 631 11.87 -10.15 21.26
N GLN A 632 11.28 -9.38 20.33
CA GLN A 632 10.74 -9.93 19.09
C GLN A 632 11.82 -10.61 18.24
N ILE A 633 12.89 -9.89 17.89
CA ILE A 633 14.00 -10.50 17.12
C ILE A 633 14.78 -11.53 17.94
N ASP A 634 14.97 -11.30 19.24
CA ASP A 634 15.73 -12.21 20.10
C ASP A 634 15.09 -13.60 20.18
N LEU A 635 13.75 -13.67 20.13
CA LEU A 635 13.00 -14.93 20.12
C LEU A 635 13.25 -15.78 18.86
N VAL A 636 13.62 -15.16 17.73
CA VAL A 636 13.64 -15.84 16.42
C VAL A 636 15.00 -15.91 15.75
N ARG A 637 15.95 -15.04 16.12
CA ARG A 637 17.23 -14.87 15.40
C ARG A 637 18.02 -16.17 15.20
N THR A 638 18.11 -17.02 16.22
CA THR A 638 18.94 -18.24 16.18
C THR A 638 18.35 -19.27 15.23
N ASN A 639 17.05 -19.53 15.33
CA ASN A 639 16.39 -20.53 14.48
C ASN A 639 16.14 -19.99 13.07
N LEU A 640 16.04 -18.68 12.87
CA LEU A 640 16.04 -18.07 11.55
C LEU A 640 17.31 -18.46 10.78
N VAL A 641 18.49 -18.32 11.38
CA VAL A 641 19.75 -18.71 10.74
C VAL A 641 19.80 -20.21 10.47
N ALA A 642 19.38 -21.04 11.42
CA ALA A 642 19.31 -22.49 11.22
C ALA A 642 18.38 -22.86 10.04
N ALA A 643 17.25 -22.17 9.89
CA ALA A 643 16.31 -22.39 8.80
C ALA A 643 16.82 -21.88 7.45
N LEU A 644 17.53 -20.75 7.43
CA LEU A 644 18.25 -20.26 6.23
C LEU A 644 19.31 -21.26 5.75
N LEU A 645 19.93 -22.00 6.69
CA LEU A 645 20.85 -23.10 6.41
C LEU A 645 20.14 -24.42 6.03
N GLY A 646 18.81 -24.44 5.96
CA GLY A 646 18.00 -25.58 5.52
C GLY A 646 17.46 -26.46 6.65
N SER A 647 17.62 -26.08 7.91
CA SER A 647 17.05 -26.83 9.04
C SER A 647 15.53 -26.63 9.12
N ASN A 648 14.78 -27.72 9.30
CA ASN A 648 13.34 -27.64 9.55
C ASN A 648 13.06 -27.37 11.03
N VAL A 649 13.15 -26.11 11.44
CA VAL A 649 12.93 -25.66 12.83
C VAL A 649 11.87 -24.55 12.86
N PRO A 650 11.06 -24.46 13.94
CA PRO A 650 10.20 -23.30 14.16
C PRO A 650 11.04 -22.05 14.41
N CYS A 651 10.51 -20.87 14.10
CA CYS A 651 11.20 -19.61 14.35
C CYS A 651 11.52 -19.40 15.83
N SER A 652 10.65 -19.78 16.76
CA SER A 652 10.94 -19.71 18.20
C SER A 652 11.16 -21.08 18.82
N SER A 653 12.00 -21.14 19.85
CA SER A 653 12.12 -22.31 20.72
C SER A 653 10.93 -22.46 21.69
N ILE A 654 10.11 -21.43 21.86
CA ILE A 654 8.92 -21.47 22.72
C ILE A 654 7.74 -22.04 21.93
N THR A 655 7.18 -23.15 22.42
CA THR A 655 6.15 -23.92 21.72
C THR A 655 4.83 -23.18 21.51
N TYR A 656 4.50 -22.21 22.35
CA TYR A 656 3.27 -21.40 22.23
C TYR A 656 3.31 -20.39 21.08
N ILE A 657 4.51 -20.02 20.64
CA ILE A 657 4.76 -18.95 19.66
C ILE A 657 5.78 -19.44 18.60
N PRO A 658 5.51 -20.56 17.89
CA PRO A 658 6.52 -21.20 17.04
C PRO A 658 6.92 -20.32 15.84
N ASN A 659 6.10 -19.36 15.42
CA ASN A 659 6.43 -18.34 14.42
C ASN A 659 6.88 -17.00 15.04
N GLY A 660 7.15 -16.92 16.34
CA GLY A 660 7.51 -15.70 17.05
C GLY A 660 6.30 -14.91 17.57
N ILE A 661 6.54 -13.64 17.93
CA ILE A 661 5.52 -12.70 18.43
C ILE A 661 5.31 -11.53 17.48
N GLN A 662 4.20 -10.81 17.66
CA GLN A 662 3.95 -9.54 17.00
C GLN A 662 3.77 -8.40 18.00
N ILE A 663 4.22 -7.19 17.66
CA ILE A 663 4.28 -6.03 18.56
C ILE A 663 3.50 -4.82 18.03
N PHE A 664 2.43 -5.06 17.27
CA PHE A 664 1.48 -4.03 16.85
C PHE A 664 0.03 -4.53 16.91
N PRO A 665 -0.97 -3.63 17.04
CA PRO A 665 -2.34 -3.95 17.42
C PRO A 665 -3.07 -4.92 16.47
N GLY A 666 -4.12 -5.57 16.96
CA GLY A 666 -4.95 -6.49 16.18
C GLY A 666 -5.22 -7.85 16.80
N SER A 667 -5.14 -8.01 18.13
CA SER A 667 -5.41 -9.29 18.80
C SER A 667 -6.09 -9.14 20.14
N VAL A 668 -6.80 -10.20 20.54
CA VAL A 668 -7.50 -10.30 21.82
C VAL A 668 -7.33 -11.74 22.37
N PRO A 669 -6.99 -11.92 23.65
CA PRO A 669 -6.96 -13.24 24.26
C PRO A 669 -8.38 -13.73 24.55
N LEU A 670 -8.64 -15.02 24.35
CA LEU A 670 -9.98 -15.61 24.44
C LEU A 670 -10.14 -16.33 25.79
N TYR A 671 -11.21 -15.99 26.51
CA TYR A 671 -11.57 -16.56 27.81
C TYR A 671 -12.95 -17.21 27.78
N LYS A 672 -13.09 -18.37 28.43
CA LYS A 672 -14.37 -19.05 28.64
C LYS A 672 -14.46 -19.42 30.11
N ASN A 673 -15.52 -18.96 30.79
CA ASN A 673 -15.71 -19.16 32.24
C ASN A 673 -14.52 -18.67 33.10
N GLY A 674 -13.84 -17.60 32.67
CA GLY A 674 -12.67 -17.04 33.37
C GLY A 674 -11.35 -17.78 33.11
N GLU A 675 -11.35 -18.87 32.35
CA GLU A 675 -10.15 -19.59 31.91
C GLU A 675 -9.67 -19.06 30.55
N LEU A 676 -8.36 -18.87 30.39
CA LEU A 676 -7.74 -18.54 29.11
C LEU A 676 -7.75 -19.78 28.20
N VAL A 677 -8.47 -19.70 27.08
CA VAL A 677 -8.71 -20.85 26.19
C VAL A 677 -8.12 -20.68 24.79
N GLY A 678 -7.57 -19.51 24.47
CA GLY A 678 -7.01 -19.23 23.15
C GLY A 678 -6.70 -17.77 22.89
N GLY A 679 -6.55 -17.42 21.62
CA GLY A 679 -6.39 -16.05 21.14
C GLY A 679 -6.95 -15.87 19.73
N ILE A 680 -7.44 -14.68 19.42
CA ILE A 680 -7.75 -14.26 18.05
C ILE A 680 -6.76 -13.18 17.62
N GLY A 681 -6.34 -13.23 16.36
CA GLY A 681 -5.49 -12.21 15.74
C GLY A 681 -5.96 -11.88 14.33
N ILE A 682 -5.87 -10.59 14.00
CA ILE A 682 -6.36 -9.98 12.77
C ILE A 682 -5.22 -9.20 12.12
N SER A 683 -5.05 -9.34 10.81
CA SER A 683 -4.08 -8.53 10.08
C SER A 683 -4.43 -8.36 8.61
N GLY A 684 -4.45 -7.13 8.12
CA GLY A 684 -4.42 -6.86 6.69
C GLY A 684 -4.71 -5.42 6.27
N ASP A 685 -5.39 -4.62 7.09
CA ASP A 685 -5.67 -3.22 6.78
C ASP A 685 -4.98 -2.30 7.82
N GLY A 686 -5.67 -1.28 8.33
CA GLY A 686 -5.17 -0.47 9.44
C GLY A 686 -5.23 -1.16 10.80
N VAL A 687 -4.31 -0.80 11.70
CA VAL A 687 -4.21 -1.41 13.04
C VAL A 687 -5.42 -1.15 13.94
N ASP A 688 -6.13 -0.03 13.74
CA ASP A 688 -7.37 0.25 14.47
C ASP A 688 -8.55 -0.57 13.87
N GLN A 689 -8.53 -0.87 12.56
CA GLN A 689 -9.45 -1.81 11.92
C GLN A 689 -9.22 -3.23 12.43
N ASP A 690 -7.96 -3.65 12.54
CA ASP A 690 -7.63 -4.98 13.08
C ASP A 690 -8.17 -5.15 14.53
N ASP A 691 -8.06 -4.11 15.37
CA ASP A 691 -8.55 -4.14 16.75
C ASP A 691 -10.07 -4.24 16.87
N ILE A 692 -10.84 -3.46 16.09
CA ILE A 692 -12.31 -3.53 16.11
C ILE A 692 -12.79 -4.90 15.61
N ILE A 693 -12.16 -5.44 14.57
CA ILE A 693 -12.46 -6.76 14.03
C ILE A 693 -12.11 -7.87 15.04
N ALA A 694 -10.95 -7.76 15.71
CA ALA A 694 -10.53 -8.71 16.74
C ALA A 694 -11.50 -8.73 17.92
N SER A 695 -11.93 -7.53 18.35
CA SER A 695 -12.89 -7.35 19.44
C SER A 695 -14.26 -7.94 19.09
N ALA A 696 -14.75 -7.70 17.86
CA ALA A 696 -16.01 -8.27 17.40
C ALA A 696 -15.97 -9.80 17.29
N GLY A 697 -14.86 -10.36 16.79
CA GLY A 697 -14.67 -11.82 16.77
C GLY A 697 -14.62 -12.44 18.16
N ALA A 698 -14.01 -11.75 19.13
CA ALA A 698 -13.89 -12.20 20.51
C ALA A 698 -15.18 -12.06 21.35
N GLU A 699 -16.28 -11.55 20.79
CA GLU A 699 -17.52 -11.35 21.53
C GLU A 699 -18.04 -12.66 22.15
N GLY A 700 -18.35 -12.64 23.45
CA GLY A 700 -18.66 -13.85 24.23
C GLY A 700 -17.44 -14.68 24.68
N PHE A 701 -16.22 -14.25 24.33
CA PHE A 701 -14.94 -14.81 24.79
C PHE A 701 -13.99 -13.74 25.35
N LEU A 702 -14.48 -12.55 25.66
CA LEU A 702 -13.62 -11.47 26.15
C LEU A 702 -13.06 -11.80 27.54
N PRO A 703 -11.84 -11.33 27.87
CA PRO A 703 -11.31 -11.45 29.22
C PRO A 703 -12.19 -10.71 30.24
N PRO A 704 -12.24 -11.19 31.50
CA PRO A 704 -12.84 -10.44 32.60
C PRO A 704 -12.28 -9.02 32.67
N ALA A 705 -13.16 -8.02 32.78
CA ALA A 705 -12.75 -6.61 32.74
C ALA A 705 -11.62 -6.25 33.74
N PRO A 706 -11.60 -6.76 34.99
CA PRO A 706 -10.53 -6.46 35.94
C PRO A 706 -9.14 -6.98 35.53
N MET A 707 -9.05 -7.94 34.61
CA MET A 707 -7.78 -8.50 34.14
C MET A 707 -7.23 -7.77 32.91
N ARG A 708 -8.03 -6.93 32.25
CA ARG A 708 -7.61 -6.29 31.00
C ARG A 708 -6.40 -5.39 31.22
N SER A 709 -5.50 -5.34 30.24
CA SER A 709 -4.31 -4.48 30.31
C SER A 709 -4.65 -3.00 30.57
N ASP A 710 -5.83 -2.51 30.19
CA ASP A 710 -6.28 -1.15 30.51
C ASP A 710 -6.61 -0.87 31.99
N GLN A 711 -6.51 -1.88 32.85
CA GLN A 711 -6.54 -1.76 34.31
C GLN A 711 -5.13 -1.68 34.93
N VAL A 712 -4.08 -1.82 34.12
CA VAL A 712 -2.68 -1.87 34.56
C VAL A 712 -1.98 -0.55 34.25
N PHE A 713 -1.14 -0.11 35.19
CA PHE A 713 -0.29 1.07 35.03
C PHE A 713 1.18 0.65 35.09
N VAL A 714 1.97 1.12 34.13
CA VAL A 714 3.43 0.98 34.10
C VAL A 714 4.03 2.38 34.14
N ARG A 715 4.89 2.66 35.13
CA ARG A 715 5.50 3.99 35.33
C ARG A 715 4.49 5.14 35.35
N GLY A 716 3.29 4.89 35.89
CA GLY A 716 2.19 5.86 35.95
C GLY A 716 1.38 6.01 34.66
N ILE A 717 1.71 5.27 33.59
CA ILE A 717 0.98 5.26 32.32
C ILE A 717 0.06 4.05 32.25
N ARG A 718 -1.22 4.27 31.94
CA ARG A 718 -2.19 3.21 31.71
C ARG A 718 -1.85 2.48 30.40
N LEU A 719 -1.78 1.15 30.44
CA LEU A 719 -1.60 0.38 29.21
C LEU A 719 -2.87 0.39 28.37
N PRO A 720 -2.78 0.35 27.04
CA PRO A 720 -3.96 0.22 26.18
C PRO A 720 -4.51 -1.22 26.18
N PHE A 721 -5.78 -1.40 25.80
CA PHE A 721 -6.36 -2.71 25.49
C PHE A 721 -6.67 -2.82 23.99
N THR A 722 -7.76 -2.20 23.51
CA THR A 722 -8.03 -2.05 22.08
C THR A 722 -8.40 -0.60 21.75
N LYS A 723 -8.27 -0.19 20.49
CA LYS A 723 -8.65 1.14 20.00
C LYS A 723 -9.37 1.01 18.66
N PHE A 724 -10.52 1.69 18.55
CA PHE A 724 -11.36 1.62 17.37
C PHE A 724 -11.26 2.88 16.51
N PRO A 725 -11.51 2.78 15.18
CA PRO A 725 -11.63 3.94 14.31
C PRO A 725 -12.78 4.85 14.78
N ARG A 726 -12.64 6.17 14.60
CA ARG A 726 -13.68 7.15 15.01
C ARG A 726 -14.99 6.98 14.22
N SER A 727 -14.87 6.60 12.96
CA SER A 727 -16.00 6.43 12.04
C SER A 727 -15.81 5.12 11.25
N PRO A 728 -16.11 3.97 11.88
CA PRO A 728 -15.78 2.66 11.32
C PRO A 728 -16.68 2.26 10.15
N ASP A 729 -17.90 2.81 10.02
CA ASP A 729 -18.90 2.36 9.04
C ASP A 729 -19.12 3.34 7.86
N LEU A 730 -18.15 4.24 7.61
CA LEU A 730 -18.24 5.26 6.55
C LEU A 730 -17.90 4.75 5.15
#